data_AF-A0A1W6CIX3-F1
#
_entry.id   AF-A0A1W6CIX3-F1
#
_cell.length_a   1.000
_cell.length_b   1.000
_cell.length_c   1.000
_cell.angle_alpha   90.00
_cell.angle_beta   90.00
_cell.angle_gamma   90.00
#
_symmetry.space_group_name_H-M   'P 1'
#
loop_
_entity.id
_entity.type
_entity.pdbx_description
1 polymer ?
#
loop_
_entity_poly.entity_id
_entity_poly.type
_entity_poly.pdbx_seq_one_letter_code
_entity_poly.pdbx_strand_id
1 'polypeptide(L)'
;MATFKSVKIVGQLFPMSVMGVLSSLALFGIVYLLERDSSESRFGELAEQRIIAIRANIAIAQDSVNLLAAHFAVAPAGSTSREDFRRMVGQTIRNHGFIQGYSWNPLVHDHQRARYEDMARRDGLDTFTFTERDAQGALRPAARREEYIPIYYMEPMASNRPALGFDLASNPIRRLALERGRDKGAPEATGRITLVQEYGDQYGVLILAPVLASGASSSAEANRRALTGYVSGVFRLGDLISSESGSKAVSMALPLVDIHLFDMSAPDGEKRLFPKTDNRSPEELTSGLHVSDAFAMAGRSWLLVATPSAAFMSSSRPTASLALLALSLLFTIFYLSVLKGRMTQAERATAVAREMSRARRRLGEAQRIAKLASVELDLDQGMCVIGEGAAEMLGLMQEQTGGSIQSMLQGVHSDDIERVLHTFLHAADQPVDLEFRVDAGESRKVLHALTGDLAEDGHVIITLQDITARKAAEEERAAMIERIAESDRFEALGTLAGGIAHEINTPTQYVGDNITFMKESLAGLLDLAQSVRSGGDSGARVDALDLDFLSTELPAAVEQALDGTAQISKIVQAIKEFSYPSSKSAHPVDLNHMIDVVATVTRNQWKYVAEMECDLDPDLPKASVIEGEINQVLVNLIVNAAQAIAEKGGDAPGRIRVMTRRLGDEVELSISDTGPGIPEANLKLIFDMFFTTKAPGQGTGQGLAISRAIIHRHGGQISAESLPGAGACFRIRLPLTQTQDA
;
A
#
# COMPACT_ATOMS: atom_id res chain seq x y z
N MET A 1 24.38 35.56 -28.27
CA MET A 1 23.40 34.65 -28.90
C MET A 1 22.79 33.63 -27.92
N ALA A 2 23.52 33.16 -26.89
CA ALA A 2 23.00 32.25 -25.85
C ALA A 2 21.94 32.90 -24.92
N THR A 3 22.08 34.18 -24.59
CA THR A 3 21.12 34.95 -23.76
C THR A 3 19.75 35.14 -24.42
N PHE A 4 19.69 35.30 -25.74
CA PHE A 4 18.43 35.42 -26.49
C PHE A 4 17.68 34.07 -26.61
N LYS A 5 18.40 32.93 -26.57
CA LYS A 5 17.81 31.58 -26.63
C LYS A 5 17.09 31.19 -25.34
N SER A 6 17.66 31.54 -24.17
CA SER A 6 17.00 31.28 -22.88
C SER A 6 15.68 32.04 -22.72
N VAL A 7 15.57 33.26 -23.24
CA VAL A 7 14.35 34.08 -23.11
C VAL A 7 13.15 33.49 -23.86
N LYS A 8 13.37 32.86 -25.01
CA LYS A 8 12.29 32.28 -25.84
C LYS A 8 11.70 31.01 -25.22
N ILE A 9 12.55 30.16 -24.65
CA ILE A 9 12.16 28.93 -23.95
C ILE A 9 11.45 29.30 -22.63
N VAL A 10 11.98 30.27 -21.88
CA VAL A 10 11.35 30.77 -20.65
C VAL A 10 9.98 31.38 -20.93
N GLY A 11 9.82 32.13 -22.02
CA GLY A 11 8.54 32.71 -22.42
C GLY A 11 7.45 31.69 -22.79
N GLN A 12 7.82 30.50 -23.28
CA GLN A 12 6.87 29.43 -23.61
C GLN A 12 6.55 28.53 -22.41
N LEU A 13 7.51 28.30 -21.50
CA LEU A 13 7.31 27.46 -20.32
C LEU A 13 6.50 28.16 -19.22
N PHE A 14 6.59 29.49 -19.10
CA PHE A 14 5.88 30.27 -18.08
C PHE A 14 4.34 30.10 -18.10
N PRO A 15 3.61 30.27 -19.22
CA PRO A 15 2.17 30.06 -19.22
C PRO A 15 1.78 28.60 -18.89
N MET A 16 2.60 27.62 -19.28
CA MET A 16 2.35 26.21 -18.97
C MET A 16 2.56 25.89 -17.49
N SER A 17 3.54 26.50 -16.83
CA SER A 17 3.74 26.32 -15.38
C SER A 17 2.59 26.94 -14.58
N VAL A 18 2.12 28.12 -14.98
CA VAL A 18 0.93 28.74 -14.39
C VAL A 18 -0.29 27.81 -14.54
N MET A 19 -0.52 27.25 -15.73
CA MET A 19 -1.64 26.34 -15.97
C MET A 19 -1.54 25.04 -15.15
N GLY A 20 -0.34 24.46 -15.01
CA GLY A 20 -0.13 23.26 -14.20
C GLY A 20 -0.36 23.50 -12.70
N VAL A 21 0.09 24.65 -12.19
CA VAL A 21 -0.17 25.06 -10.80
C VAL A 21 -1.67 25.32 -10.57
N LEU A 22 -2.34 26.03 -11.48
CA LEU A 22 -3.79 26.27 -11.38
C LEU A 22 -4.59 24.96 -11.44
N SER A 23 -4.21 24.03 -12.30
CA SER A 23 -4.85 22.72 -12.40
C SER A 23 -4.62 21.88 -11.14
N SER A 24 -3.42 21.95 -10.55
CA SER A 24 -3.09 21.32 -9.27
C SER A 24 -3.93 21.88 -8.12
N LEU A 25 -4.09 23.21 -8.04
CA LEU A 25 -4.92 23.87 -7.04
C LEU A 25 -6.41 23.56 -7.23
N ALA A 26 -6.89 23.49 -8.48
CA ALA A 26 -8.27 23.13 -8.78
C ALA A 26 -8.56 21.68 -8.36
N LEU A 27 -7.68 20.74 -8.71
CA LEU A 27 -7.81 19.33 -8.33
C LEU A 27 -7.74 19.14 -6.81
N PHE A 28 -6.81 19.83 -6.14
CA PHE A 28 -6.74 19.92 -4.69
C PHE A 28 -8.06 20.41 -4.10
N GLY A 29 -8.60 21.53 -4.62
CA GLY A 29 -9.85 22.10 -4.15
C GLY A 29 -11.03 21.14 -4.27
N ILE A 30 -11.15 20.42 -5.40
CA ILE A 30 -12.20 19.43 -5.60
C ILE A 30 -12.10 18.29 -4.58
N VAL A 31 -10.91 17.68 -4.45
CA VAL A 31 -10.72 16.54 -3.53
C VAL A 31 -10.85 16.98 -2.07
N TYR A 32 -10.36 18.17 -1.72
CA TYR A 32 -10.52 18.75 -0.39
C TYR A 32 -12.00 18.95 -0.03
N LEU A 33 -12.81 19.44 -0.98
CA LEU A 33 -14.25 19.61 -0.77
C LEU A 33 -14.95 18.25 -0.59
N LEU A 34 -14.57 17.23 -1.37
CA LEU A 34 -15.11 15.87 -1.23
C LEU A 34 -14.71 15.20 0.10
N GLU A 35 -13.45 15.31 0.51
CA GLU A 35 -12.97 14.82 1.82
C GLU A 35 -13.70 15.50 2.97
N ARG A 36 -13.90 16.82 2.87
CA ARG A 36 -14.63 17.60 3.85
C ARG A 36 -16.09 17.16 3.95
N ASP A 37 -16.78 17.06 2.82
CA ASP A 37 -18.19 16.65 2.77
C ASP A 37 -18.40 15.22 3.31
N SER A 38 -17.50 14.30 2.95
CA SER A 38 -17.48 12.94 3.48
C SER A 38 -17.24 12.93 5.00
N SER A 39 -16.34 13.78 5.50
CA SER A 39 -16.06 13.89 6.93
C SER A 39 -17.25 14.49 7.70
N GLU A 40 -17.89 15.54 7.17
CA GLU A 40 -19.08 16.15 7.78
C GLU A 40 -20.25 15.16 7.81
N SER A 41 -20.47 14.39 6.72
CA SER A 41 -21.50 13.34 6.66
C SER A 41 -21.25 12.21 7.66
N ARG A 42 -20.01 11.69 7.72
CA ARG A 42 -19.62 10.64 8.68
C ARG A 42 -19.77 11.11 10.12
N PHE A 43 -19.43 12.37 10.40
CA PHE A 43 -19.68 12.95 11.73
C PHE A 43 -21.17 12.98 12.04
N GLY A 44 -22.00 13.44 11.10
CA GLY A 44 -23.45 13.50 11.23
C GLY A 44 -24.03 12.15 11.64
N GLU A 45 -23.69 11.08 10.93
CA GLU A 45 -24.17 9.72 11.23
C GLU A 45 -23.78 9.24 12.64
N LEU A 46 -22.51 9.43 13.04
CA LEU A 46 -22.03 9.03 14.36
C LEU A 46 -22.70 9.86 15.48
N ALA A 47 -22.89 11.15 15.24
CA ALA A 47 -23.53 12.06 16.17
C ALA A 47 -25.03 11.74 16.35
N GLU A 48 -25.75 11.48 15.26
CA GLU A 48 -27.15 11.07 15.31
C GLU A 48 -27.34 9.75 16.07
N GLN A 49 -26.48 8.75 15.83
CA GLN A 49 -26.54 7.48 16.57
C GLN A 49 -26.33 7.68 18.08
N ARG A 50 -25.40 8.56 18.48
CA ARG A 50 -25.18 8.92 19.90
C ARG A 50 -26.41 9.61 20.49
N ILE A 51 -26.98 10.58 19.77
CA ILE A 51 -28.17 11.31 20.20
C ILE A 51 -29.35 10.35 20.37
N ILE A 52 -29.61 9.47 19.40
CA ILE A 52 -30.71 8.50 19.46
C ILE A 52 -30.56 7.56 20.67
N ALA A 53 -29.35 7.05 20.93
CA ALA A 53 -29.09 6.18 22.08
C ALA A 53 -29.34 6.90 23.42
N ILE A 54 -28.88 8.15 23.53
CA ILE A 54 -29.10 9.00 24.72
C ILE A 54 -30.59 9.29 24.91
N ARG A 55 -31.31 9.63 23.83
CA ARG A 55 -32.76 9.88 23.86
C ARG A 55 -33.54 8.64 24.30
N ALA A 56 -33.14 7.46 23.84
CA ALA A 56 -33.74 6.20 24.28
C ALA A 56 -33.52 5.96 25.79
N ASN A 57 -32.30 6.18 26.31
CA ASN A 57 -32.02 6.05 27.75
C ASN A 57 -32.85 7.02 28.59
N ILE A 58 -33.01 8.27 28.12
CA ILE A 58 -33.84 9.29 28.78
C ILE A 58 -35.32 8.88 28.77
N ALA A 59 -35.83 8.36 27.65
CA ALA A 59 -37.21 7.89 27.56
C ALA A 59 -37.46 6.74 28.54
N ILE A 60 -36.56 5.74 28.60
CA ILE A 60 -36.62 4.62 29.56
C ILE A 60 -36.64 5.16 31.01
N ALA A 61 -35.78 6.12 31.32
CA ALA A 61 -35.75 6.79 32.63
C ALA A 61 -37.09 7.44 32.98
N GLN A 62 -37.69 8.20 32.07
CA GLN A 62 -38.96 8.88 32.31
C GLN A 62 -40.14 7.90 32.41
N ASP A 63 -40.23 6.93 31.49
CA ASP A 63 -41.32 5.97 31.43
C ASP A 63 -41.33 5.02 32.64
N SER A 64 -40.15 4.63 33.12
CA SER A 64 -40.04 3.81 34.33
C SER A 64 -40.58 4.54 35.57
N VAL A 65 -40.30 5.84 35.73
CA VAL A 65 -40.82 6.65 36.84
C VAL A 65 -42.34 6.82 36.71
N ASN A 66 -42.86 7.02 35.50
CA ASN A 66 -44.29 7.09 35.22
C ASN A 66 -45.02 5.81 35.61
N LEU A 67 -44.48 4.66 35.21
CA LEU A 67 -45.06 3.35 35.51
C LEU A 67 -45.12 3.10 37.03
N LEU A 68 -44.05 3.46 37.74
CA LEU A 68 -44.00 3.34 39.19
C LEU A 68 -45.01 4.28 39.88
N ALA A 69 -45.13 5.53 39.41
CA ALA A 69 -46.12 6.46 39.96
C ALA A 69 -47.56 5.96 39.74
N ALA A 70 -47.84 5.38 38.57
CA ALA A 70 -49.14 4.77 38.28
C ALA A 70 -49.44 3.58 39.19
N HIS A 71 -48.44 2.72 39.48
CA HIS A 71 -48.59 1.62 40.43
C HIS A 71 -49.02 2.12 41.82
N PHE A 72 -48.33 3.12 42.36
CA PHE A 72 -48.67 3.69 43.67
C PHE A 72 -49.98 4.46 43.70
N ALA A 73 -50.45 4.97 42.55
CA ALA A 73 -51.75 5.65 42.46
C ALA A 73 -52.93 4.68 42.58
N VAL A 74 -52.77 3.44 42.10
CA VAL A 74 -53.82 2.42 42.09
C VAL A 74 -53.71 1.48 43.29
N ALA A 75 -52.49 1.23 43.79
CA ALA A 75 -52.27 0.37 44.94
C ALA A 75 -52.90 0.98 46.22
N PRO A 76 -53.63 0.19 47.04
CA PRO A 76 -54.13 0.67 48.32
C PRO A 76 -53.01 1.23 49.20
N ALA A 77 -53.26 2.34 49.90
CA ALA A 77 -52.25 2.96 50.75
C ALA A 77 -51.66 1.98 51.77
N GLY A 78 -50.34 1.81 51.75
CA GLY A 78 -49.61 0.88 52.63
C GLY A 78 -49.61 -0.60 52.19
N SER A 79 -50.16 -0.94 51.02
CA SER A 79 -50.17 -2.33 50.51
C SER A 79 -48.84 -2.77 49.87
N THR A 80 -48.06 -1.83 49.32
CA THR A 80 -46.74 -2.13 48.73
C THR A 80 -45.68 -2.17 49.82
N SER A 81 -45.13 -3.36 50.10
CA SER A 81 -44.03 -3.50 51.05
C SER A 81 -42.70 -3.01 50.46
N ARG A 82 -41.68 -2.79 51.32
CA ARG A 82 -40.32 -2.46 50.87
C ARG A 82 -39.73 -3.57 49.98
N GLU A 83 -40.04 -4.82 50.27
CA GLU A 83 -39.57 -5.96 49.46
C GLU A 83 -40.24 -5.99 48.08
N ASP A 84 -41.55 -5.71 48.01
CA ASP A 84 -42.27 -5.62 46.74
C ASP A 84 -41.73 -4.47 45.89
N PHE A 85 -41.46 -3.31 46.50
CA PHE A 85 -40.81 -2.18 45.83
C PHE A 85 -39.45 -2.60 45.25
N ARG A 86 -38.61 -3.30 46.04
CA ARG A 86 -37.32 -3.82 45.57
C ARG A 86 -37.46 -4.77 44.39
N ARG A 87 -38.39 -5.72 44.44
CA ARG A 87 -38.63 -6.66 43.34
C ARG A 87 -39.08 -5.93 42.07
N MET A 88 -39.95 -4.92 42.22
CA MET A 88 -40.49 -4.13 41.12
C MET A 88 -39.41 -3.34 40.37
N VAL A 89 -38.48 -2.68 41.08
CA VAL A 89 -37.45 -1.84 40.44
C VAL A 89 -36.13 -2.55 40.18
N GLY A 90 -35.88 -3.70 40.83
CA GLY A 90 -34.59 -4.37 40.81
C GLY A 90 -34.14 -4.82 39.42
N GLN A 91 -35.06 -5.28 38.57
CA GLN A 91 -34.75 -5.67 37.19
C GLN A 91 -34.30 -4.45 36.37
N THR A 92 -35.06 -3.34 36.44
CA THR A 92 -34.79 -2.12 35.69
C THR A 92 -33.44 -1.51 36.06
N ILE A 93 -33.11 -1.46 37.36
CA ILE A 93 -31.81 -0.95 37.83
C ILE A 93 -30.66 -1.82 37.30
N ARG A 94 -30.80 -3.16 37.30
CA ARG A 94 -29.76 -4.06 36.78
C ARG A 94 -29.57 -3.93 35.26
N ASN A 95 -30.66 -3.72 34.53
CA ASN A 95 -30.62 -3.61 33.07
C ASN A 95 -30.12 -2.24 32.59
N HIS A 96 -30.17 -1.21 33.43
CA HIS A 96 -29.87 0.17 33.05
C HIS A 96 -28.94 0.83 34.07
N GLY A 97 -27.63 0.73 33.84
CA GLY A 97 -26.59 1.23 34.76
C GLY A 97 -26.58 2.75 34.99
N PHE A 98 -27.25 3.54 34.14
CA PHE A 98 -27.41 4.99 34.33
C PHE A 98 -28.45 5.37 35.41
N ILE A 99 -29.25 4.41 35.88
CA ILE A 99 -30.26 4.59 36.90
C ILE A 99 -29.64 4.28 38.27
N GLN A 100 -29.45 5.32 39.07
CA GLN A 100 -28.80 5.19 40.40
C GLN A 100 -29.76 4.73 41.49
N GLY A 101 -31.06 4.88 41.25
CA GLY A 101 -32.08 4.29 42.09
C GLY A 101 -33.45 4.91 41.93
N TYR A 102 -34.42 4.29 42.56
CA TYR A 102 -35.79 4.77 42.66
C TYR A 102 -36.20 4.92 44.12
N SER A 103 -37.03 5.92 44.40
CA SER A 103 -37.60 6.11 45.74
C SER A 103 -39.12 6.28 45.74
N TRP A 104 -39.72 5.83 46.83
CA TRP A 104 -41.09 6.20 47.21
C TRP A 104 -41.02 7.21 48.35
N ASN A 105 -41.72 8.33 48.18
CA ASN A 105 -41.65 9.50 49.06
C ASN A 105 -43.09 9.91 49.43
N PRO A 106 -43.68 9.33 50.49
CA PRO A 106 -45.05 9.63 50.88
C PRO A 106 -45.18 11.09 51.35
N LEU A 107 -46.35 11.69 51.15
CA LEU A 107 -46.71 12.93 51.82
C LEU A 107 -47.08 12.62 53.27
N VAL A 108 -46.34 13.17 54.23
CA VAL A 108 -46.52 12.88 55.66
C VAL A 108 -46.82 14.17 56.39
N HIS A 109 -47.97 14.24 57.06
CA HIS A 109 -48.29 15.37 57.94
C HIS A 109 -47.55 15.25 59.28
N ASP A 110 -47.29 16.36 59.95
CA ASP A 110 -46.55 16.39 61.23
C ASP A 110 -47.10 15.42 62.29
N HIS A 111 -48.43 15.32 62.40
CA HIS A 111 -49.08 14.42 63.34
C HIS A 111 -48.85 12.92 63.04
N GLN A 112 -48.40 12.58 61.82
CA GLN A 112 -48.10 11.22 61.37
C GLN A 112 -46.60 10.88 61.42
N ARG A 113 -45.72 11.88 61.58
CA ARG A 113 -44.26 11.71 61.53
C ARG A 113 -43.75 10.60 62.44
N ALA A 114 -44.13 10.63 63.73
CA ALA A 114 -43.68 9.63 64.71
C ALA A 114 -44.08 8.20 64.30
N ARG A 115 -45.30 8.03 63.76
CA ARG A 115 -45.78 6.72 63.27
C ARG A 115 -44.94 6.21 62.11
N TYR A 116 -44.60 7.05 61.14
CA TYR A 116 -43.76 6.67 59.99
C TYR A 116 -42.33 6.33 60.42
N GLU A 117 -41.74 7.09 61.34
CA GLU A 117 -40.42 6.79 61.88
C GLU A 117 -40.39 5.45 62.63
N ASP A 118 -41.41 5.16 63.46
CA ASP A 118 -41.52 3.88 64.16
C ASP A 118 -41.78 2.70 63.23
N MET A 119 -42.60 2.88 62.18
CA MET A 119 -42.81 1.86 61.15
C MET A 119 -41.51 1.54 60.41
N ALA A 120 -40.74 2.56 59.99
CA ALA A 120 -39.46 2.34 59.33
C ALA A 120 -38.44 1.60 60.21
N ARG A 121 -38.41 1.89 61.52
CA ARG A 121 -37.56 1.17 62.48
C ARG A 121 -37.96 -0.31 62.59
N ARG A 122 -39.26 -0.61 62.63
CA ARG A 122 -39.76 -2.00 62.62
C ARG A 122 -39.48 -2.74 61.31
N ASP A 123 -39.40 -2.01 60.20
CA ASP A 123 -39.04 -2.53 58.87
C ASP A 123 -37.51 -2.66 58.67
N GLY A 124 -36.70 -2.56 59.73
CA GLY A 124 -35.25 -2.81 59.71
C GLY A 124 -34.37 -1.57 59.48
N LEU A 125 -34.90 -0.35 59.65
CA LEU A 125 -34.14 0.89 59.60
C LEU A 125 -34.00 1.53 61.00
N ASP A 126 -33.20 0.92 61.86
CA ASP A 126 -33.07 1.28 63.30
C ASP A 126 -32.78 2.77 63.57
N THR A 127 -32.08 3.44 62.66
CA THR A 127 -31.68 4.86 62.78
C THR A 127 -32.53 5.81 61.93
N PHE A 128 -33.67 5.37 61.40
CA PHE A 128 -34.50 6.20 60.54
C PHE A 128 -35.13 7.36 61.32
N THR A 129 -34.96 8.55 60.78
CA THR A 129 -35.54 9.81 61.25
C THR A 129 -35.68 10.74 60.06
N PHE A 130 -36.63 11.68 60.11
CA PHE A 130 -36.73 12.68 59.06
C PHE A 130 -35.56 13.66 59.19
N THR A 131 -34.83 13.88 58.11
CA THR A 131 -33.61 14.68 58.07
C THR A 131 -33.67 15.78 57.02
N GLU A 132 -32.87 16.82 57.20
CA GLU A 132 -32.62 17.89 56.23
C GLU A 132 -31.12 18.23 56.23
N ARG A 133 -30.67 19.01 55.24
CA ARG A 133 -29.29 19.53 55.23
C ARG A 133 -29.20 20.90 55.90
N ASP A 134 -28.16 21.11 56.69
CA ASP A 134 -27.77 22.44 57.16
C ASP A 134 -26.99 23.24 56.10
N ALA A 135 -26.57 24.46 56.45
CA ALA A 135 -25.82 25.34 55.55
C ALA A 135 -24.43 24.79 55.17
N GLN A 136 -23.89 23.88 55.98
CA GLN A 136 -22.62 23.19 55.76
C GLN A 136 -22.81 21.88 54.97
N GLY A 137 -24.06 21.53 54.66
CA GLY A 137 -24.42 20.34 53.90
C GLY A 137 -24.50 19.07 54.76
N ALA A 138 -24.37 19.12 56.09
CA ALA A 138 -24.49 17.95 56.94
C ALA A 138 -25.97 17.58 57.17
N LEU A 139 -26.26 16.28 57.32
CA LEU A 139 -27.59 15.80 57.64
C LEU A 139 -27.91 16.03 59.12
N ARG A 140 -29.03 16.70 59.38
CA ARG A 140 -29.58 16.94 60.73
C ARG A 140 -31.06 16.57 60.78
N PRO A 141 -31.65 16.35 61.97
CA PRO A 141 -33.09 16.16 62.09
C PRO A 141 -33.88 17.31 61.44
N ALA A 142 -34.91 16.97 60.67
CA ALA A 142 -35.74 17.95 59.96
C ALA A 142 -36.48 18.87 60.94
N ALA A 143 -36.42 20.18 60.67
CA ALA A 143 -37.18 21.18 61.41
C ALA A 143 -38.68 20.91 61.32
N ARG A 144 -39.44 21.34 62.33
CA ARG A 144 -40.88 21.08 62.38
C ARG A 144 -41.61 21.82 61.24
N ARG A 145 -42.34 21.10 60.40
CA ARG A 145 -43.17 21.59 59.28
C ARG A 145 -44.54 20.92 59.31
N GLU A 146 -45.52 21.51 58.64
CA GLU A 146 -46.88 20.94 58.52
C GLU A 146 -46.88 19.61 57.74
N GLU A 147 -46.03 19.54 56.71
CA GLU A 147 -45.90 18.41 55.79
C GLU A 147 -44.42 18.12 55.52
N TYR A 148 -44.13 16.85 55.27
CA TYR A 148 -42.81 16.32 54.93
C TYR A 148 -42.93 15.37 53.75
N ILE A 149 -41.88 15.29 52.93
CA ILE A 149 -41.77 14.33 51.82
C ILE A 149 -40.46 13.55 52.01
N PRO A 150 -40.39 12.66 53.02
CA PRO A 150 -39.19 11.89 53.31
C PRO A 150 -38.94 10.82 52.25
N ILE A 151 -37.68 10.56 51.91
CA ILE A 151 -37.29 9.36 51.16
C ILE A 151 -37.55 8.13 52.03
N TYR A 152 -38.66 7.43 51.79
CA TYR A 152 -39.12 6.34 52.65
C TYR A 152 -38.68 4.96 52.15
N TYR A 153 -38.88 4.67 50.86
CA TYR A 153 -38.25 3.54 50.17
C TYR A 153 -37.16 4.04 49.24
N MET A 154 -36.08 3.28 49.11
CA MET A 154 -34.98 3.62 48.21
C MET A 154 -34.25 2.34 47.79
N GLU A 155 -34.10 2.13 46.49
CA GLU A 155 -33.41 0.97 45.93
C GLU A 155 -32.48 1.41 44.78
N PRO A 156 -31.24 0.88 44.69
CA PRO A 156 -30.65 -0.12 45.58
C PRO A 156 -30.26 0.50 46.92
N MET A 157 -30.66 -0.16 48.01
CA MET A 157 -30.47 0.36 49.37
C MET A 157 -28.99 0.48 49.77
N ALA A 158 -28.12 -0.42 49.29
CA ALA A 158 -26.72 -0.50 49.71
C ALA A 158 -25.93 0.78 49.39
N SER A 159 -26.02 1.28 48.16
CA SER A 159 -25.46 2.58 47.82
C SER A 159 -26.28 3.69 48.47
N ASN A 160 -27.62 3.62 48.42
CA ASN A 160 -28.53 4.72 48.76
C ASN A 160 -28.93 4.94 50.23
N ARG A 161 -28.33 4.21 51.17
CA ARG A 161 -28.72 4.22 52.59
C ARG A 161 -28.70 5.62 53.25
N PRO A 162 -27.65 6.45 53.11
CA PRO A 162 -27.64 7.83 53.62
C PRO A 162 -28.78 8.75 53.16
N ALA A 163 -29.47 8.44 52.06
CA ALA A 163 -30.57 9.26 51.56
C ALA A 163 -31.91 8.96 52.27
N LEU A 164 -32.04 7.80 52.92
CA LEU A 164 -33.27 7.42 53.62
C LEU A 164 -33.59 8.42 54.73
N GLY A 165 -34.84 8.88 54.77
CA GLY A 165 -35.32 9.87 55.73
C GLY A 165 -35.06 11.32 55.33
N PHE A 166 -34.29 11.57 54.27
CA PHE A 166 -34.08 12.95 53.78
C PHE A 166 -35.40 13.54 53.26
N ASP A 167 -35.81 14.69 53.80
CA ASP A 167 -37.00 15.42 53.39
C ASP A 167 -36.73 16.17 52.07
N LEU A 168 -37.32 15.70 50.97
CA LEU A 168 -37.13 16.30 49.65
C LEU A 168 -37.62 17.75 49.60
N ALA A 169 -38.63 18.11 50.39
CA ALA A 169 -39.19 19.46 50.44
C ALA A 169 -38.27 20.46 51.16
N SER A 170 -37.28 19.99 51.91
CA SER A 170 -36.35 20.87 52.64
C SER A 170 -35.35 21.58 51.71
N ASN A 171 -35.16 21.09 50.48
CA ASN A 171 -34.25 21.67 49.50
C ASN A 171 -35.03 22.54 48.49
N PRO A 172 -34.59 23.79 48.20
CA PRO A 172 -35.36 24.70 47.36
C PRO A 172 -35.51 24.24 45.90
N ILE A 173 -34.47 23.62 45.31
CA ILE A 173 -34.50 23.12 43.92
C ILE A 173 -35.50 21.96 43.80
N ARG A 174 -35.45 21.03 44.77
CA ARG A 174 -36.35 19.86 44.81
C ARG A 174 -37.78 20.27 45.10
N ARG A 175 -38.00 21.14 46.08
CA ARG A 175 -39.32 21.68 46.44
C ARG A 175 -40.02 22.33 45.25
N LEU A 176 -39.31 23.15 44.48
CA LEU A 176 -39.88 23.78 43.29
C LEU A 176 -40.35 22.74 42.25
N ALA A 177 -39.59 21.66 42.05
CA ALA A 177 -39.98 20.59 41.14
C ALA A 177 -41.18 19.79 41.68
N LEU A 178 -41.22 19.49 42.99
CA LEU A 178 -42.34 18.82 43.65
C LEU A 178 -43.65 19.62 43.50
N GLU A 179 -43.60 20.93 43.76
CA GLU A 179 -44.76 21.82 43.66
C GLU A 179 -45.27 21.95 42.22
N ARG A 180 -44.37 22.12 41.25
CA ARG A 180 -44.72 22.18 39.82
C ARG A 180 -45.32 20.87 39.32
N GLY A 181 -44.69 19.74 39.65
CA GLY A 181 -45.17 18.42 39.25
C GLY A 181 -46.57 18.15 39.82
N ARG A 182 -46.77 18.40 41.11
CA ARG A 182 -48.07 18.30 41.78
C ARG A 182 -49.12 19.17 41.11
N ASP A 183 -48.85 20.47 40.95
CA ASP A 183 -49.85 21.40 40.41
C ASP A 183 -50.25 21.03 38.97
N LYS A 184 -49.31 20.54 38.16
CA LYS A 184 -49.57 20.04 36.80
C LYS A 184 -50.18 18.63 36.75
N GLY A 185 -50.02 17.83 37.81
CA GLY A 185 -50.35 16.41 37.81
C GLY A 185 -49.48 15.55 36.89
N ALA A 186 -48.24 15.98 36.64
CA ALA A 186 -47.30 15.31 35.73
C ALA A 186 -45.88 15.30 36.33
N PRO A 187 -44.99 14.40 35.87
CA PRO A 187 -43.61 14.38 36.35
C PRO A 187 -42.87 15.68 36.02
N GLU A 188 -42.04 16.11 36.96
CA GLU A 188 -41.17 17.26 36.81
C GLU A 188 -39.72 16.87 37.17
N ALA A 189 -38.77 17.21 36.29
CA ALA A 189 -37.34 17.07 36.57
C ALA A 189 -36.83 18.25 37.41
N THR A 190 -35.82 17.99 38.24
CA THR A 190 -35.06 19.05 38.90
C THR A 190 -34.12 19.74 37.90
N GLY A 191 -33.64 20.94 38.24
CA GLY A 191 -32.38 21.44 37.66
C GLY A 191 -31.20 20.57 38.11
N ARG A 192 -29.97 20.97 37.75
CA ARG A 192 -28.76 20.27 38.24
C ARG A 192 -28.73 20.27 39.77
N ILE A 193 -28.49 19.10 40.37
CA ILE A 193 -28.29 18.95 41.80
C ILE A 193 -27.03 18.16 42.08
N THR A 194 -26.46 18.37 43.27
CA THR A 194 -25.48 17.45 43.84
C THR A 194 -26.24 16.33 44.57
N LEU A 195 -25.95 15.08 44.21
CA LEU A 195 -26.61 13.94 44.83
C LEU A 195 -26.12 13.77 46.27
N VAL A 196 -26.98 13.18 47.12
CA VAL A 196 -26.66 12.98 48.54
C VAL A 196 -25.45 12.07 48.75
N GLN A 197 -25.06 11.32 47.72
CA GLN A 197 -24.08 10.23 47.75
C GLN A 197 -23.07 10.31 46.61
N GLU A 198 -22.84 11.51 46.12
CA GLU A 198 -22.00 11.69 44.95
C GLU A 198 -20.53 11.43 45.30
N TYR A 199 -19.98 10.35 44.75
CA TYR A 199 -18.54 10.15 44.61
C TYR A 199 -18.17 10.62 43.20
N GLY A 200 -17.64 11.85 43.06
CA GLY A 200 -17.15 12.38 41.77
C GLY A 200 -17.62 13.80 41.43
N ASP A 201 -17.12 14.30 40.29
CA ASP A 201 -17.33 15.67 39.81
C ASP A 201 -18.36 15.72 38.66
N GLN A 202 -19.60 15.33 38.93
CA GLN A 202 -20.70 15.34 37.94
C GLN A 202 -21.95 16.03 38.50
N TYR A 203 -23.01 16.13 37.69
CA TYR A 203 -24.32 16.62 38.11
C TYR A 203 -25.34 15.49 38.05
N GLY A 204 -26.22 15.44 39.04
CA GLY A 204 -27.39 14.57 39.05
C GLY A 204 -28.67 15.32 38.68
N VAL A 205 -29.67 14.56 38.24
CA VAL A 205 -31.05 15.03 38.03
C VAL A 205 -32.01 14.04 38.66
N LEU A 206 -33.07 14.55 39.31
CA LEU A 206 -34.19 13.75 39.77
C LEU A 206 -35.38 13.96 38.85
N ILE A 207 -36.08 12.89 38.49
CA ILE A 207 -37.44 12.98 37.94
C ILE A 207 -38.39 12.70 39.09
N LEU A 208 -39.29 13.64 39.37
CA LEU A 208 -40.25 13.57 40.47
C LEU A 208 -41.66 13.47 39.91
N ALA A 209 -42.28 12.29 40.03
CA ALA A 209 -43.65 12.07 39.58
C ALA A 209 -44.62 12.11 40.77
N PRO A 210 -45.64 12.99 40.74
CA PRO A 210 -46.66 13.04 41.78
C PRO A 210 -47.56 11.80 41.70
N VAL A 211 -47.95 11.27 42.86
CA VAL A 211 -48.92 10.18 42.96
C VAL A 211 -50.22 10.73 43.50
N LEU A 212 -51.24 10.72 42.65
CA LEU A 212 -52.55 11.33 42.90
C LEU A 212 -53.62 10.25 43.05
N ALA A 213 -54.28 10.19 44.21
CA ALA A 213 -55.28 9.16 44.53
C ALA A 213 -56.47 9.11 43.56
N SER A 214 -56.86 10.27 43.02
CA SER A 214 -57.98 10.41 42.08
C SER A 214 -57.53 10.57 40.62
N GLY A 215 -56.25 10.32 40.32
CA GLY A 215 -55.62 10.63 39.03
C GLY A 215 -55.35 12.12 38.83
N ALA A 216 -54.73 12.46 37.69
CA ALA A 216 -54.39 13.84 37.35
C ALA A 216 -55.64 14.65 36.93
N SER A 217 -55.74 15.87 37.45
CA SER A 217 -56.76 16.86 37.10
C SER A 217 -56.13 18.08 36.43
N SER A 218 -56.90 18.81 35.63
CA SER A 218 -56.49 20.10 35.07
C SER A 218 -56.44 21.23 36.11
N SER A 219 -57.02 21.02 37.30
CA SER A 219 -56.99 21.98 38.40
C SER A 219 -55.85 21.69 39.37
N ALA A 220 -54.94 22.65 39.53
CA ALA A 220 -53.84 22.56 40.50
C ALA A 220 -54.33 22.32 41.94
N GLU A 221 -55.47 22.92 42.31
CA GLU A 221 -56.07 22.75 43.64
C GLU A 221 -56.62 21.33 43.84
N ALA A 222 -57.22 20.73 42.80
CA ALA A 222 -57.65 19.34 42.84
C ALA A 222 -56.45 18.39 42.98
N ASN A 223 -55.37 18.64 42.24
CA ASN A 223 -54.15 17.84 42.33
C ASN A 223 -53.49 17.95 43.72
N ARG A 224 -53.47 19.14 44.33
CA ARG A 224 -52.98 19.33 45.71
C ARG A 224 -53.72 18.45 46.71
N ARG A 225 -55.05 18.40 46.65
CA ARG A 225 -55.88 17.59 47.57
C ARG A 225 -55.76 16.09 47.31
N ALA A 226 -55.50 15.70 46.07
CA ALA A 226 -55.37 14.31 45.67
C ALA A 226 -53.96 13.73 45.92
N LEU A 227 -52.98 14.55 46.29
CA LEU A 227 -51.59 14.13 46.46
C LEU A 227 -51.42 13.17 47.65
N THR A 228 -50.79 12.02 47.38
CA THR A 228 -50.46 11.02 48.40
C THR A 228 -48.96 10.87 48.63
N GLY A 229 -48.15 11.29 47.66
CA GLY A 229 -46.70 11.19 47.68
C GLY A 229 -46.10 11.36 46.31
N TYR A 230 -44.82 10.99 46.18
CA TYR A 230 -44.06 11.06 44.94
C TYR A 230 -43.24 9.80 44.74
N VAL A 231 -43.14 9.38 43.48
CA VAL A 231 -42.06 8.49 43.05
C VAL A 231 -40.93 9.35 42.51
N SER A 232 -39.69 9.00 42.87
CA SER A 232 -38.51 9.61 42.25
C SER A 232 -37.64 8.59 41.53
N GLY A 233 -37.07 9.01 40.40
CA GLY A 233 -35.94 8.33 39.77
C GLY A 233 -34.68 9.20 39.88
N VAL A 234 -33.56 8.58 40.24
CA VAL A 234 -32.26 9.24 40.40
C VAL A 234 -31.35 8.86 39.23
N PHE A 235 -30.92 9.85 38.47
CA PHE A 235 -30.12 9.63 37.25
C PHE A 235 -28.81 10.39 37.33
N ARG A 236 -27.73 9.72 36.92
CA ARG A 236 -26.42 10.35 36.70
C ARG A 236 -26.26 10.63 35.22
N LEU A 237 -26.10 11.90 34.89
CA LEU A 237 -26.02 12.35 33.50
C LEU A 237 -24.77 11.83 32.80
N GLY A 238 -23.65 11.71 33.52
CA GLY A 238 -22.43 11.14 32.98
C GLY A 238 -22.64 9.69 32.53
N ASP A 239 -23.17 8.84 33.41
CA ASP A 239 -23.47 7.43 33.11
C ASP A 239 -24.50 7.29 31.99
N LEU A 240 -25.50 8.18 31.93
CA LEU A 240 -26.51 8.20 30.87
C LEU A 240 -25.90 8.46 29.49
N ILE A 241 -24.90 9.36 29.44
CA ILE A 241 -24.23 9.79 28.20
C ILE A 241 -23.09 8.84 27.80
N SER A 242 -22.41 8.23 28.78
CA SER A 242 -21.31 7.29 28.56
C SER A 242 -21.76 5.83 28.44
N SER A 243 -23.04 5.53 28.68
CA SER A 243 -23.59 4.17 28.59
C SER A 243 -23.32 3.57 27.21
N GLU A 244 -22.54 2.49 27.19
CA GLU A 244 -22.43 1.61 26.03
C GLU A 244 -23.79 0.92 25.83
N SER A 245 -24.59 1.45 24.91
CA SER A 245 -25.67 0.66 24.31
C SER A 245 -24.97 -0.44 23.52
N GLY A 246 -25.27 -1.73 23.76
CA GLY A 246 -24.58 -2.90 23.17
C GLY A 246 -24.53 -2.97 21.63
N SER A 247 -24.89 -1.89 20.95
CA SER A 247 -24.63 -1.60 19.54
C SER A 247 -23.16 -1.22 19.31
N LYS A 248 -22.49 -2.00 18.44
CA LYS A 248 -21.14 -1.72 17.92
C LYS A 248 -20.98 -0.31 17.37
N ALA A 249 -22.04 0.26 16.78
CA ALA A 249 -22.02 1.59 16.19
C ALA A 249 -21.88 2.69 17.26
N VAL A 250 -22.57 2.52 18.41
CA VAL A 250 -22.46 3.44 19.55
C VAL A 250 -21.08 3.35 20.20
N SER A 251 -20.53 2.12 20.32
CA SER A 251 -19.16 1.91 20.81
C SER A 251 -18.10 2.59 19.94
N MET A 252 -18.27 2.55 18.62
CA MET A 252 -17.37 3.24 17.68
C MET A 252 -17.50 4.77 17.73
N ALA A 253 -18.69 5.30 18.03
CA ALA A 253 -18.95 6.74 18.11
C ALA A 253 -18.48 7.37 19.44
N LEU A 254 -18.38 6.60 20.52
CA LEU A 254 -17.99 7.07 21.86
C LEU A 254 -16.70 7.91 21.89
N PRO A 255 -15.57 7.47 21.31
CA PRO A 255 -14.34 8.26 21.32
C PRO A 255 -14.30 9.37 20.26
N LEU A 256 -15.27 9.42 19.34
CA LEU A 256 -15.24 10.31 18.18
C LEU A 256 -16.17 11.53 18.33
N VAL A 257 -17.24 11.41 19.09
CA VAL A 257 -18.25 12.46 19.27
C VAL A 257 -18.26 12.94 20.71
N ASP A 258 -18.09 14.23 20.95
CA ASP A 258 -18.27 14.84 22.28
C ASP A 258 -19.73 15.27 22.46
N ILE A 259 -20.30 14.98 23.64
CA ILE A 259 -21.70 15.27 23.95
C ILE A 259 -21.80 16.37 24.99
N HIS A 260 -22.66 17.34 24.73
CA HIS A 260 -23.00 18.43 25.63
C HIS A 260 -24.50 18.44 25.87
N LEU A 261 -24.92 18.53 27.13
CA LEU A 261 -26.32 18.57 27.51
C LEU A 261 -26.60 19.85 28.30
N PHE A 262 -27.66 20.55 27.89
CA PHE A 262 -28.11 21.79 28.49
C PHE A 262 -29.58 21.74 28.88
N ASP A 263 -29.92 22.41 29.96
CA ASP A 263 -31.26 22.74 30.40
C ASP A 263 -31.56 24.20 30.07
N MET A 264 -32.29 24.41 28.99
CA MET A 264 -32.65 25.74 28.48
C MET A 264 -33.70 26.44 29.36
N SER A 265 -34.30 25.73 30.32
CA SER A 265 -35.23 26.29 31.30
C SER A 265 -34.54 26.78 32.59
N ALA A 266 -33.24 26.54 32.74
CA ALA A 266 -32.46 27.03 33.88
C ALA A 266 -31.99 28.49 33.69
N PRO A 267 -31.72 29.23 34.79
CA PRO A 267 -31.09 30.53 34.74
C PRO A 267 -29.72 30.49 34.04
N ASP A 268 -29.30 31.63 33.49
CA ASP A 268 -27.96 31.78 32.90
C ASP A 268 -26.87 31.44 33.93
N GLY A 269 -25.87 30.65 33.52
CA GLY A 269 -24.83 30.08 34.39
C GLY A 269 -25.16 28.70 34.99
N GLU A 270 -26.44 28.27 34.95
CA GLU A 270 -26.87 26.95 35.41
C GLU A 270 -27.38 26.01 34.31
N LYS A 271 -27.46 26.52 33.07
CA LYS A 271 -27.97 25.76 31.91
C LYS A 271 -27.18 24.49 31.63
N ARG A 272 -25.87 24.44 31.89
CA ARG A 272 -25.06 23.26 31.54
C ARG A 272 -25.26 22.12 32.52
N LEU A 273 -25.67 20.97 31.98
CA LEU A 273 -25.89 19.71 32.68
C LEU A 273 -24.72 18.73 32.48
N PHE A 274 -24.11 18.69 31.29
CA PHE A 274 -22.95 17.85 30.99
C PHE A 274 -22.11 18.38 29.80
N PRO A 275 -20.79 18.16 29.75
CA PRO A 275 -19.92 17.82 30.88
C PRO A 275 -19.73 19.04 31.77
N LYS A 276 -19.35 18.82 33.04
CA LYS A 276 -19.16 19.90 34.02
C LYS A 276 -17.93 20.77 33.74
N THR A 277 -16.91 20.21 33.10
CA THR A 277 -15.58 20.81 32.92
C THR A 277 -15.47 21.77 31.74
N ASP A 278 -16.44 21.79 30.84
CA ASP A 278 -16.42 22.65 29.66
C ASP A 278 -17.32 23.87 29.86
N ASN A 279 -16.80 25.06 29.54
CA ASN A 279 -17.45 26.35 29.79
C ASN A 279 -18.07 26.97 28.55
N ARG A 280 -17.98 26.33 27.38
CA ARG A 280 -18.52 26.90 26.13
C ARG A 280 -20.04 27.10 26.22
N SER A 281 -20.57 28.14 25.59
CA SER A 281 -22.02 28.33 25.54
C SER A 281 -22.68 27.42 24.48
N PRO A 282 -24.00 27.18 24.52
CA PRO A 282 -24.70 26.52 23.42
C PRO A 282 -24.43 27.19 22.07
N GLU A 283 -24.44 28.53 22.03
CA GLU A 283 -24.21 29.30 20.80
C GLU A 283 -22.81 29.07 20.24
N GLU A 284 -21.78 29.05 21.09
CA GLU A 284 -20.41 28.75 20.70
C GLU A 284 -20.27 27.33 20.12
N LEU A 285 -20.90 26.33 20.75
CA LEU A 285 -20.85 24.94 20.27
C LEU A 285 -21.60 24.76 18.95
N THR A 286 -22.71 25.48 18.75
CA THR A 286 -23.50 25.43 17.52
C THR A 286 -22.92 26.29 16.38
N SER A 287 -21.84 27.04 16.63
CA SER A 287 -21.18 27.85 15.58
C SER A 287 -20.32 27.00 14.63
N GLY A 288 -19.86 25.82 15.09
CA GLY A 288 -19.04 24.89 14.32
C GLY A 288 -19.84 23.72 13.75
N LEU A 289 -19.13 22.69 13.28
CA LEU A 289 -19.74 21.41 12.90
C LEU A 289 -20.37 20.77 14.15
N HIS A 290 -21.69 20.57 14.11
CA HIS A 290 -22.44 20.02 15.22
C HIS A 290 -23.70 19.32 14.71
N VAL A 291 -24.24 18.44 15.55
CA VAL A 291 -25.64 17.97 15.45
C VAL A 291 -26.29 18.28 16.78
N SER A 292 -27.51 18.81 16.76
CA SER A 292 -28.23 19.10 18.00
C SER A 292 -29.66 18.60 17.95
N ASP A 293 -30.19 18.26 19.12
CA ASP A 293 -31.57 17.83 19.31
C ASP A 293 -32.14 18.52 20.56
N ALA A 294 -33.30 19.15 20.41
CA ALA A 294 -34.01 19.83 21.47
C ALA A 294 -35.26 19.04 21.85
N PHE A 295 -35.43 18.76 23.14
CA PHE A 295 -36.53 17.92 23.59
C PHE A 295 -37.02 18.28 24.99
N ALA A 296 -38.28 17.94 25.27
CA ALA A 296 -38.85 18.06 26.59
C ALA A 296 -38.41 16.88 27.47
N MET A 297 -37.93 17.17 28.68
CA MET A 297 -37.58 16.20 29.70
C MET A 297 -38.31 16.54 30.99
N ALA A 298 -39.35 15.77 31.32
CA ALA A 298 -40.24 15.95 32.47
C ALA A 298 -40.43 17.44 32.87
N GLY A 299 -41.10 18.21 32.01
CA GLY A 299 -41.43 19.63 32.28
C GLY A 299 -40.31 20.65 32.05
N ARG A 300 -39.10 20.22 31.66
CA ARG A 300 -37.96 21.10 31.30
C ARG A 300 -37.62 20.99 29.82
N SER A 301 -37.04 22.04 29.25
CA SER A 301 -36.56 22.05 27.86
C SER A 301 -35.06 21.78 27.82
N TRP A 302 -34.66 20.64 27.26
CA TRP A 302 -33.27 20.23 27.15
C TRP A 302 -32.75 20.37 25.73
N LEU A 303 -31.49 20.74 25.59
CA LEU A 303 -30.75 20.81 24.34
C LEU A 303 -29.53 19.91 24.42
N LEU A 304 -29.47 18.91 23.55
CA LEU A 304 -28.32 18.03 23.39
C LEU A 304 -27.54 18.49 22.16
N VAL A 305 -26.24 18.71 22.31
CA VAL A 305 -25.34 19.14 21.23
C VAL A 305 -24.19 18.15 21.15
N ALA A 306 -24.04 17.53 19.99
CA ALA A 306 -22.93 16.67 19.63
C ALA A 306 -21.91 17.48 18.82
N THR A 307 -20.64 17.44 19.22
CA THR A 307 -19.53 18.11 18.52
C THR A 307 -18.40 17.12 18.21
N PRO A 308 -17.56 17.36 17.19
CA PRO A 308 -16.46 16.47 16.87
C PRO A 308 -15.37 16.54 17.95
N SER A 309 -14.94 15.37 18.42
CA SER A 309 -13.83 15.26 19.37
C SER A 309 -12.48 15.56 18.71
N ALA A 310 -11.45 15.78 19.54
CA ALA A 310 -10.07 15.87 19.06
C ALA A 310 -9.61 14.62 18.29
N ALA A 311 -10.06 13.43 18.70
CA ALA A 311 -9.75 12.17 18.02
C ALA A 311 -10.38 12.14 16.61
N PHE A 312 -11.64 12.56 16.49
CA PHE A 312 -12.30 12.69 15.18
C PHE A 312 -11.55 13.67 14.29
N MET A 313 -11.24 14.88 14.79
CA MET A 313 -10.51 15.91 14.05
C MET A 313 -9.12 15.43 13.60
N SER A 314 -8.45 14.58 14.38
CA SER A 314 -7.16 13.98 13.99
C SER A 314 -7.30 12.93 12.88
N SER A 315 -8.37 12.15 12.91
CA SER A 315 -8.65 11.11 11.91
C SER A 315 -9.20 11.66 10.59
N SER A 316 -9.83 12.84 10.62
CA SER A 316 -10.46 13.49 9.47
C SER A 316 -9.58 14.58 8.84
N ARG A 317 -8.24 14.46 8.99
CA ARG A 317 -7.31 15.38 8.35
C ARG A 317 -7.30 15.16 6.83
N PRO A 318 -7.24 16.22 6.01
CA PRO A 318 -7.29 16.16 4.56
C PRO A 318 -5.96 15.67 3.96
N THR A 319 -5.60 14.42 4.26
CA THR A 319 -4.30 13.85 3.91
C THR A 319 -4.22 13.47 2.44
N ALA A 320 -5.31 12.99 1.83
CA ALA A 320 -5.29 12.60 0.42
C ALA A 320 -5.25 13.83 -0.49
N SER A 321 -6.01 14.89 -0.19
CA SER A 321 -5.93 16.14 -0.96
C SER A 321 -4.53 16.78 -0.88
N LEU A 322 -3.91 16.83 0.31
CA LEU A 322 -2.53 17.31 0.47
C LEU A 322 -1.50 16.46 -0.29
N ALA A 323 -1.61 15.14 -0.23
CA ALA A 323 -0.74 14.23 -0.98
C ALA A 323 -0.92 14.42 -2.49
N LEU A 324 -2.16 14.59 -2.95
CA LEU A 324 -2.48 14.82 -4.35
C LEU A 324 -1.90 16.15 -4.86
N LEU A 325 -1.98 17.22 -4.07
CA LEU A 325 -1.36 18.50 -4.41
C LEU A 325 0.17 18.38 -4.56
N ALA A 326 0.83 17.67 -3.63
CA ALA A 326 2.26 17.44 -3.71
C ALA A 326 2.63 16.63 -4.97
N LEU A 327 1.90 15.55 -5.24
CA LEU A 327 2.12 14.69 -6.39
C LEU A 327 1.85 15.42 -7.72
N SER A 328 0.80 16.24 -7.80
CA SER A 328 0.44 16.98 -9.02
C SER A 328 1.44 18.11 -9.30
N LEU A 329 1.99 18.75 -8.27
CA LEU A 329 3.08 19.72 -8.42
C LEU A 329 4.38 19.04 -8.88
N LEU A 330 4.74 17.89 -8.31
CA LEU A 330 5.88 17.09 -8.77
C LEU A 330 5.71 16.65 -10.22
N PHE A 331 4.51 16.19 -10.59
CA PHE A 331 4.17 15.86 -11.97
C PHE A 331 4.30 17.07 -12.90
N THR A 332 3.82 18.24 -12.48
CA THR A 332 3.95 19.49 -13.25
C THR A 332 5.43 19.84 -13.48
N ILE A 333 6.28 19.72 -12.45
CA ILE A 333 7.72 19.96 -12.56
C ILE A 333 8.36 18.95 -13.52
N PHE A 334 8.03 17.67 -13.39
CA PHE A 334 8.52 16.61 -14.25
C PHE A 334 8.12 16.84 -15.72
N TYR A 335 6.85 17.17 -15.96
CA TYR A 335 6.31 17.44 -17.29
C TYR A 335 6.99 18.65 -17.96
N LEU A 336 7.21 19.74 -17.21
CA LEU A 336 7.96 20.90 -17.70
C LEU A 336 9.41 20.53 -18.04
N SER A 337 10.04 19.65 -17.27
CA SER A 337 11.39 19.14 -17.55
C SER A 337 11.44 18.35 -18.86
N VAL A 338 10.47 17.45 -19.08
CA VAL A 338 10.34 16.68 -20.34
C VAL A 338 10.08 17.59 -21.53
N LEU A 339 9.17 18.57 -21.40
CA LEU A 339 8.88 19.55 -22.45
C LEU A 339 10.12 20.37 -22.82
N LYS A 340 10.88 20.83 -21.81
CA LYS A 340 12.16 21.51 -22.02
C LYS A 340 13.14 20.61 -22.77
N GLY A 341 13.21 19.33 -22.41
CA GLY A 341 14.01 18.32 -23.12
C GLY A 341 13.62 18.17 -24.59
N ARG A 342 12.32 18.05 -24.88
CA ARG A 342 11.77 17.93 -26.24
C ARG A 342 11.98 19.20 -27.08
N MET A 343 11.76 20.38 -26.51
CA MET A 343 12.06 21.66 -27.18
C MET A 343 13.54 21.74 -27.57
N THR A 344 14.43 21.32 -26.67
CA THR A 344 15.88 21.28 -26.92
C THR A 344 16.24 20.26 -28.02
N GLN A 345 15.56 19.11 -28.08
CA GLN A 345 15.77 18.11 -29.14
C GLN A 345 15.26 18.57 -30.51
N ALA A 346 14.10 19.23 -30.58
CA ALA A 346 13.56 19.76 -31.83
C ALA A 346 14.46 20.83 -32.45
N GLU A 347 15.10 21.66 -31.62
CA GLU A 347 16.14 22.59 -32.08
C GLU A 347 17.39 21.86 -32.64
N ARG A 348 17.77 20.70 -32.08
CA ARG A 348 18.87 19.89 -32.60
C ARG A 348 18.51 19.23 -33.93
N ALA A 349 17.29 18.69 -34.07
CA ALA A 349 16.84 18.06 -35.31
C ALA A 349 16.76 19.04 -36.50
N THR A 350 16.28 20.25 -36.26
CA THR A 350 16.28 21.32 -37.29
C THR A 350 17.69 21.80 -37.66
N ALA A 351 18.68 21.64 -36.77
CA ALA A 351 20.08 21.84 -37.09
C ALA A 351 20.66 20.70 -37.95
N VAL A 352 20.31 19.43 -37.67
CA VAL A 352 20.72 18.25 -38.46
C VAL A 352 20.12 18.27 -39.87
N ALA A 353 18.87 18.71 -40.03
CA ALA A 353 18.26 18.88 -41.36
C ALA A 353 19.00 19.94 -42.22
N ARG A 354 19.59 20.96 -41.58
CA ARG A 354 20.50 21.92 -42.24
C ARG A 354 21.90 21.36 -42.52
N GLU A 355 22.29 20.27 -41.87
CA GLU A 355 23.50 19.52 -42.22
C GLU A 355 23.30 18.57 -43.40
N MET A 356 22.11 18.00 -43.56
CA MET A 356 21.81 17.09 -44.67
C MET A 356 21.90 17.79 -46.04
N SER A 357 21.54 19.08 -46.10
CA SER A 357 21.77 19.93 -47.28
C SER A 357 23.25 20.30 -47.49
N ARG A 358 24.11 20.19 -46.46
CA ARG A 358 25.58 20.21 -46.60
C ARG A 358 26.11 18.87 -47.12
N ALA A 359 25.44 17.74 -46.85
CA ALA A 359 25.91 16.40 -47.20
C ALA A 359 26.10 16.13 -48.71
N ARG A 360 25.35 16.81 -49.57
CA ARG A 360 25.54 16.73 -51.03
C ARG A 360 26.81 17.46 -51.51
N ARG A 361 27.24 18.46 -50.74
CA ARG A 361 28.58 19.09 -50.83
C ARG A 361 29.64 18.23 -50.13
N ARG A 362 29.23 17.48 -49.08
CA ARG A 362 30.05 16.48 -48.41
C ARG A 362 30.41 15.29 -49.28
N LEU A 363 29.83 15.02 -50.45
CA LEU A 363 30.23 13.84 -51.26
C LEU A 363 31.57 14.05 -51.99
N GLY A 364 31.83 15.28 -52.48
CA GLY A 364 33.18 15.69 -52.92
C GLY A 364 34.13 15.90 -51.72
N GLU A 365 33.58 16.24 -50.56
CA GLU A 365 34.25 16.13 -49.28
C GLU A 365 34.34 14.67 -48.79
N ALA A 366 33.62 13.69 -49.37
CA ALA A 366 33.44 12.34 -48.80
C ALA A 366 34.53 11.40 -49.26
N GLN A 367 35.14 11.61 -50.42
CA GLN A 367 36.42 10.97 -50.73
C GLN A 367 37.52 11.47 -49.77
N ARG A 368 37.46 12.75 -49.38
CA ARG A 368 38.38 13.36 -48.40
C ARG A 368 38.06 12.96 -46.95
N ILE A 369 36.78 12.77 -46.59
CA ILE A 369 36.27 12.42 -45.25
C ILE A 369 36.27 10.91 -45.03
N ALA A 370 35.99 10.08 -46.04
CA ALA A 370 36.06 8.62 -45.96
C ALA A 370 37.50 8.10 -45.87
N LYS A 371 38.49 9.02 -45.90
CA LYS A 371 39.93 8.73 -45.88
C LYS A 371 40.27 7.61 -46.85
N LEU A 372 39.68 7.68 -48.02
CA LEU A 372 39.97 6.79 -49.12
C LEU A 372 40.94 7.52 -50.04
N ALA A 373 42.10 6.92 -50.23
CA ALA A 373 43.08 7.43 -51.15
C ALA A 373 43.46 6.35 -52.16
N SER A 374 43.71 6.75 -53.40
CA SER A 374 44.07 5.81 -54.46
C SER A 374 45.57 5.87 -54.74
N VAL A 375 46.14 4.69 -54.95
CA VAL A 375 47.46 4.49 -55.52
C VAL A 375 47.26 3.75 -56.83
N GLU A 376 47.77 4.31 -57.90
CA GLU A 376 47.77 3.66 -59.21
C GLU A 376 49.15 3.05 -59.42
N LEU A 377 49.19 1.76 -59.75
CA LEU A 377 50.40 1.01 -60.02
C LEU A 377 50.50 0.74 -61.50
N ASP A 378 51.65 1.02 -62.09
CA ASP A 378 52.09 0.56 -63.40
C ASP A 378 53.10 -0.57 -63.18
N LEU A 379 52.62 -1.79 -63.42
CA LEU A 379 53.35 -3.02 -63.08
C LEU A 379 54.44 -3.34 -64.11
N ASP A 380 54.30 -2.88 -65.35
CA ASP A 380 55.27 -3.11 -66.43
C ASP A 380 56.54 -2.26 -66.24
N GLN A 381 56.38 -1.06 -65.69
CA GLN A 381 57.50 -0.14 -65.42
C GLN A 381 57.98 -0.16 -63.96
N GLY A 382 57.26 -0.85 -63.07
CA GLY A 382 57.56 -0.88 -61.63
C GLY A 382 57.35 0.47 -60.93
N MET A 383 56.43 1.28 -61.47
CA MET A 383 56.18 2.66 -61.06
C MET A 383 54.80 2.81 -60.42
N CYS A 384 54.68 3.76 -59.50
CA CYS A 384 53.41 4.08 -58.84
C CYS A 384 53.11 5.58 -58.94
N VAL A 385 51.83 5.92 -59.05
CA VAL A 385 51.27 7.26 -58.95
C VAL A 385 50.39 7.30 -57.70
N ILE A 386 50.81 8.09 -56.73
CA ILE A 386 50.20 8.15 -55.41
C ILE A 386 49.38 9.45 -55.35
N GLY A 387 48.07 9.33 -55.21
CA GLY A 387 47.20 10.49 -54.98
C GLY A 387 47.59 11.23 -53.69
N GLU A 388 47.33 12.54 -53.63
CA GLU A 388 47.80 13.39 -52.50
C GLU A 388 47.34 12.87 -51.12
N GLY A 389 46.13 12.30 -51.03
CA GLY A 389 45.63 11.67 -49.81
C GLY A 389 46.33 10.35 -49.44
N ALA A 390 46.91 9.63 -50.39
CA ALA A 390 47.56 8.34 -50.16
C ALA A 390 48.99 8.55 -49.62
N ALA A 391 49.68 9.59 -50.11
CA ALA A 391 50.98 10.00 -49.58
C ALA A 391 50.87 10.44 -48.10
N GLU A 392 49.81 11.16 -47.73
CA GLU A 392 49.52 11.56 -46.34
C GLU A 392 49.20 10.35 -45.43
N MET A 393 48.44 9.37 -45.94
CA MET A 393 48.10 8.16 -45.18
C MET A 393 49.30 7.27 -44.92
N LEU A 394 50.22 7.17 -45.87
CA LEU A 394 51.45 6.40 -45.78
C LEU A 394 52.60 7.15 -45.08
N GLY A 395 52.40 8.41 -44.66
CA GLY A 395 53.41 9.21 -43.93
C GLY A 395 54.60 9.67 -44.78
N LEU A 396 54.43 9.79 -46.10
CA LEU A 396 55.47 10.18 -47.06
C LEU A 396 55.51 11.70 -47.26
N MET A 397 56.61 12.26 -47.75
CA MET A 397 56.72 13.70 -48.03
C MET A 397 56.01 14.10 -49.34
N GLN A 398 55.35 15.26 -49.38
CA GLN A 398 54.46 15.71 -50.47
C GLN A 398 55.09 15.76 -51.88
N GLU A 399 56.42 15.75 -52.01
CA GLU A 399 57.13 15.74 -53.30
C GLU A 399 57.33 14.32 -53.89
N GLN A 400 56.89 13.27 -53.17
CA GLN A 400 57.07 11.85 -53.55
C GLN A 400 55.77 11.20 -54.07
N THR A 401 54.98 11.93 -54.86
CA THR A 401 53.69 11.45 -55.40
C THR A 401 53.84 10.53 -56.64
N GLY A 402 55.06 10.22 -57.04
CA GLY A 402 55.35 9.18 -58.04
C GLY A 402 56.78 8.65 -57.94
N GLY A 403 56.98 7.36 -58.21
CA GLY A 403 58.28 6.68 -58.06
C GLY A 403 58.19 5.16 -58.04
N SER A 404 59.27 4.48 -57.62
CA SER A 404 59.28 3.02 -57.48
C SER A 404 58.41 2.54 -56.30
N ILE A 405 57.86 1.32 -56.40
CA ILE A 405 57.05 0.69 -55.34
C ILE A 405 57.77 0.67 -53.97
N GLN A 406 59.09 0.56 -53.95
CA GLN A 406 59.89 0.54 -52.73
C GLN A 406 59.88 1.87 -51.96
N SER A 407 59.67 2.99 -52.66
CA SER A 407 59.55 4.32 -52.05
C SER A 407 58.25 4.47 -51.27
N MET A 408 57.20 3.74 -51.66
CA MET A 408 55.90 3.76 -50.99
C MET A 408 55.92 3.10 -49.60
N LEU A 409 56.86 2.19 -49.36
CA LEU A 409 56.93 1.38 -48.13
C LEU A 409 57.62 2.06 -46.95
N GLN A 410 58.16 3.26 -47.14
CA GLN A 410 58.99 3.94 -46.12
C GLN A 410 58.25 4.29 -44.82
N GLY A 411 56.91 4.44 -44.87
CA GLY A 411 56.10 4.70 -43.66
C GLY A 411 55.39 3.48 -43.07
N VAL A 412 55.53 2.30 -43.69
CA VAL A 412 54.94 1.05 -43.16
C VAL A 412 55.74 0.60 -41.93
N HIS A 413 55.05 0.15 -40.88
CA HIS A 413 55.68 -0.32 -39.63
C HIS A 413 56.65 -1.47 -39.91
N SER A 414 57.81 -1.49 -39.24
CA SER A 414 58.92 -2.43 -39.50
C SER A 414 58.49 -3.89 -39.67
N ASP A 415 57.60 -4.37 -38.79
CA ASP A 415 57.11 -5.76 -38.78
C ASP A 415 56.16 -6.10 -39.93
N ASP A 416 55.57 -5.10 -40.60
CA ASP A 416 54.60 -5.29 -41.67
C ASP A 416 55.22 -5.10 -43.08
N ILE A 417 56.41 -4.50 -43.21
CA ILE A 417 57.05 -4.12 -44.50
C ILE A 417 57.18 -5.29 -45.48
N GLU A 418 57.73 -6.42 -45.04
CA GLU A 418 58.00 -7.59 -45.91
C GLU A 418 56.69 -8.16 -46.49
N ARG A 419 55.63 -8.19 -45.66
CA ARG A 419 54.29 -8.66 -46.04
C ARG A 419 53.59 -7.71 -47.01
N VAL A 420 53.69 -6.39 -46.79
CA VAL A 420 53.11 -5.39 -47.69
C VAL A 420 53.82 -5.42 -49.06
N LEU A 421 55.15 -5.44 -49.08
CA LEU A 421 55.93 -5.49 -50.34
C LEU A 421 55.58 -6.73 -51.18
N HIS A 422 55.55 -7.90 -50.54
CA HIS A 422 55.24 -9.15 -51.23
C HIS A 422 53.84 -9.13 -51.85
N THR A 423 52.84 -8.59 -51.14
CA THR A 423 51.44 -8.55 -51.60
C THR A 423 51.25 -7.58 -52.77
N PHE A 424 51.89 -6.41 -52.72
CA PHE A 424 51.74 -5.39 -53.76
C PHE A 424 52.46 -5.74 -55.06
N LEU A 425 53.59 -6.45 -55.01
CA LEU A 425 54.31 -6.91 -56.21
C LEU A 425 53.54 -7.99 -57.01
N HIS A 426 52.63 -8.73 -56.36
CA HIS A 426 51.83 -9.80 -56.97
C HIS A 426 50.38 -9.37 -57.25
N ALA A 427 50.06 -8.08 -57.11
CA ALA A 427 48.72 -7.51 -57.28
C ALA A 427 48.14 -7.67 -58.71
N ALA A 428 48.97 -8.01 -59.70
CA ALA A 428 48.55 -8.31 -61.07
C ALA A 428 47.74 -9.61 -61.17
N ASP A 429 48.10 -10.60 -60.35
CA ASP A 429 47.59 -11.97 -60.43
C ASP A 429 46.56 -12.29 -59.33
N GLN A 430 46.52 -11.49 -58.26
CA GLN A 430 45.64 -11.69 -57.11
C GLN A 430 45.07 -10.36 -56.59
N PRO A 431 43.80 -10.34 -56.15
CA PRO A 431 43.23 -9.16 -55.50
C PRO A 431 43.97 -8.89 -54.19
N VAL A 432 44.41 -7.65 -54.01
CA VAL A 432 45.01 -7.14 -52.77
C VAL A 432 43.90 -6.91 -51.74
N ASP A 433 43.99 -7.60 -50.61
CA ASP A 433 43.19 -7.39 -49.41
C ASP A 433 44.12 -7.55 -48.20
N LEU A 434 44.63 -6.43 -47.68
CA LEU A 434 45.65 -6.45 -46.63
C LEU A 434 45.46 -5.31 -45.64
N GLU A 435 45.39 -5.65 -44.35
CA GLU A 435 45.46 -4.70 -43.24
C GLU A 435 46.91 -4.61 -42.71
N PHE A 436 47.44 -3.40 -42.58
CA PHE A 436 48.81 -3.18 -42.08
C PHE A 436 48.94 -1.86 -41.32
N ARG A 437 49.99 -1.78 -40.49
CA ARG A 437 50.22 -0.62 -39.63
C ARG A 437 51.20 0.34 -40.29
N VAL A 438 50.94 1.63 -40.08
CA VAL A 438 51.78 2.73 -40.58
C VAL A 438 52.19 3.61 -39.41
N ASP A 439 53.48 3.91 -39.35
CA ASP A 439 54.09 4.77 -38.33
C ASP A 439 54.33 6.16 -38.92
N ALA A 440 53.27 6.96 -38.95
CA ALA A 440 53.33 8.34 -39.43
C ALA A 440 53.66 9.29 -38.27
N GLY A 441 54.95 9.50 -37.99
CA GLY A 441 55.42 10.39 -36.93
C GLY A 441 55.08 9.86 -35.52
N GLU A 442 54.37 10.64 -34.69
CA GLU A 442 53.96 10.25 -33.32
C GLU A 442 52.65 9.42 -33.27
N SER A 443 52.00 9.12 -34.40
CA SER A 443 50.71 8.42 -34.43
C SER A 443 50.75 7.12 -35.23
N ARG A 444 50.21 6.04 -34.65
CA ARG A 444 50.07 4.73 -35.31
C ARG A 444 48.69 4.62 -35.96
N LYS A 445 48.66 4.29 -37.24
CA LYS A 445 47.43 4.11 -38.04
C LYS A 445 47.30 2.68 -38.52
N VAL A 446 46.07 2.21 -38.75
CA VAL A 446 45.80 0.93 -39.41
C VAL A 446 45.15 1.22 -40.76
N LEU A 447 45.83 0.83 -41.83
CA LEU A 447 45.35 0.99 -43.20
C LEU A 447 44.90 -0.36 -43.74
N HIS A 448 43.85 -0.33 -44.53
CA HIS A 448 43.35 -1.46 -45.30
C HIS A 448 43.56 -1.15 -46.78
N ALA A 449 44.40 -1.94 -47.44
CA ALA A 449 44.57 -1.88 -48.89
C ALA A 449 43.62 -2.86 -49.55
N LEU A 450 42.83 -2.35 -50.49
CA LEU A 450 41.88 -3.09 -51.30
C LEU A 450 42.11 -2.76 -52.77
N THR A 451 41.93 -3.73 -53.66
CA THR A 451 41.86 -3.47 -55.10
C THR A 451 40.52 -3.91 -55.68
N GLY A 452 40.11 -3.30 -56.79
CA GLY A 452 38.92 -3.70 -57.55
C GLY A 452 39.20 -4.84 -58.53
N ASP A 453 38.27 -5.11 -59.45
CA ASP A 453 38.45 -6.14 -60.48
C ASP A 453 39.66 -5.84 -61.40
N LEU A 454 40.32 -6.93 -61.83
CA LEU A 454 41.66 -7.01 -62.44
C LEU A 454 41.95 -5.99 -63.54
N ALA A 455 43.23 -5.59 -63.56
CA ALA A 455 43.87 -4.66 -64.48
C ALA A 455 43.43 -4.80 -65.94
N GLU A 456 42.96 -3.70 -66.54
CA GLU A 456 43.11 -3.49 -67.98
C GLU A 456 44.47 -2.83 -68.22
N ASP A 457 45.27 -3.39 -69.12
CA ASP A 457 46.52 -2.80 -69.63
C ASP A 457 47.62 -2.52 -68.57
N GLY A 458 47.88 -3.45 -67.65
CA GLY A 458 49.04 -3.38 -66.75
C GLY A 458 48.95 -2.32 -65.63
N HIS A 459 47.80 -1.65 -65.52
CA HIS A 459 47.52 -0.63 -64.51
C HIS A 459 46.54 -1.12 -63.44
N VAL A 460 46.93 -1.01 -62.16
CA VAL A 460 46.10 -1.42 -61.01
C VAL A 460 45.83 -0.23 -60.12
N ILE A 461 44.55 0.02 -59.82
CA ILE A 461 44.16 1.02 -58.82
C ILE A 461 43.95 0.30 -57.48
N ILE A 462 44.79 0.63 -56.51
CA ILE A 462 44.67 0.20 -55.13
C ILE A 462 44.04 1.34 -54.33
N THR A 463 42.94 1.06 -53.67
CA THR A 463 42.36 1.97 -52.68
C THR A 463 42.94 1.66 -51.32
N LEU A 464 43.57 2.66 -50.73
CA LEU A 464 44.00 2.67 -49.35
C LEU A 464 42.92 3.32 -48.51
N GLN A 465 42.46 2.61 -47.50
CA GLN A 465 41.47 3.11 -46.55
C GLN A 465 42.08 3.15 -45.15
N ASP A 466 42.03 4.31 -44.50
CA ASP A 466 42.30 4.39 -43.07
C ASP A 466 41.12 3.81 -42.29
N ILE A 467 41.24 2.53 -41.92
CA ILE A 467 40.22 1.80 -41.16
C ILE A 467 40.37 1.96 -39.65
N THR A 468 41.22 2.89 -39.18
CA THR A 468 41.37 3.15 -37.74
C THR A 468 40.02 3.48 -37.09
N ALA A 469 39.16 4.24 -37.77
CA ALA A 469 37.80 4.54 -37.31
C ALA A 469 36.81 3.36 -37.51
N ARG A 470 37.02 2.48 -38.50
CA ARG A 470 36.19 1.28 -38.71
C ARG A 470 36.45 0.25 -37.61
N LYS A 471 37.71 0.03 -37.22
CA LYS A 471 38.08 -0.80 -36.07
C LYS A 471 37.51 -0.23 -34.77
N ALA A 472 37.59 1.09 -34.59
CA ALA A 472 36.92 1.76 -33.47
C ALA A 472 35.38 1.62 -33.53
N ALA A 473 34.77 1.59 -34.72
CA ALA A 473 33.32 1.39 -34.90
C ALA A 473 32.89 -0.09 -34.76
N GLU A 474 33.75 -1.07 -35.09
CA GLU A 474 33.56 -2.48 -34.76
C GLU A 474 33.58 -2.69 -33.25
N GLU A 475 34.51 -2.03 -32.55
CA GLU A 475 34.53 -1.95 -31.09
C GLU A 475 33.28 -1.24 -30.54
N GLU A 476 32.83 -0.14 -31.16
CA GLU A 476 31.60 0.56 -30.78
C GLU A 476 30.35 -0.29 -31.03
N ARG A 477 30.32 -1.08 -32.10
CA ARG A 477 29.24 -2.03 -32.41
C ARG A 477 29.23 -3.18 -31.41
N ALA A 478 30.39 -3.70 -31.01
CA ALA A 478 30.51 -4.67 -29.93
C ALA A 478 30.01 -4.07 -28.60
N ALA A 479 30.37 -2.82 -28.29
CA ALA A 479 29.86 -2.10 -27.13
C ALA A 479 28.36 -1.79 -27.21
N MET A 480 27.81 -1.60 -28.41
CA MET A 480 26.37 -1.41 -28.62
C MET A 480 25.60 -2.71 -28.45
N ILE A 481 26.12 -3.83 -28.94
CA ILE A 481 25.57 -5.17 -28.66
C ILE A 481 25.61 -5.46 -27.17
N GLU A 482 26.68 -5.08 -26.47
CA GLU A 482 26.78 -5.17 -25.00
C GLU A 482 25.71 -4.33 -24.31
N ARG A 483 25.50 -3.07 -24.73
CA ARG A 483 24.43 -2.20 -24.18
C ARG A 483 23.02 -2.72 -24.47
N ILE A 484 22.80 -3.30 -25.66
CA ILE A 484 21.53 -3.92 -26.02
C ILE A 484 21.31 -5.17 -25.17
N ALA A 485 22.33 -6.01 -24.99
CA ALA A 485 22.26 -7.19 -24.13
C ALA A 485 21.96 -6.81 -22.67
N GLU A 486 22.56 -5.73 -22.14
CA GLU A 486 22.23 -5.18 -20.82
C GLU A 486 20.78 -4.68 -20.76
N SER A 487 20.31 -3.94 -21.77
CA SER A 487 18.94 -3.44 -21.84
C SER A 487 17.91 -4.58 -21.91
N ASP A 488 18.14 -5.58 -22.76
CA ASP A 488 17.28 -6.77 -22.89
C ASP A 488 17.24 -7.59 -21.59
N ARG A 489 18.35 -7.65 -20.84
CA ARG A 489 18.38 -8.26 -19.50
C ARG A 489 17.47 -7.50 -18.52
N PHE A 490 17.50 -6.17 -18.53
CA PHE A 490 16.61 -5.36 -17.69
C PHE A 490 15.14 -5.44 -18.12
N GLU A 491 14.86 -5.56 -19.41
CA GLU A 491 13.51 -5.79 -19.93
C GLU A 491 12.98 -7.16 -19.49
N ALA A 492 13.77 -8.24 -19.66
CA ALA A 492 13.42 -9.57 -19.19
C ALA A 492 13.16 -9.59 -17.67
N LEU A 493 13.98 -8.87 -16.89
CA LEU A 493 13.75 -8.70 -15.45
C LEU A 493 12.42 -7.97 -15.18
N GLY A 494 12.09 -6.93 -15.94
CA GLY A 494 10.82 -6.22 -15.84
C GLY A 494 9.60 -7.09 -16.17
N THR A 495 9.67 -7.93 -17.20
CA THR A 495 8.61 -8.89 -17.55
C THR A 495 8.45 -9.96 -16.48
N LEU A 496 9.55 -10.42 -15.89
CA LEU A 496 9.53 -11.41 -14.81
C LEU A 496 9.07 -10.79 -13.47
N ALA A 497 9.27 -9.49 -13.24
CA ALA A 497 8.97 -8.81 -11.97
C ALA A 497 7.50 -8.93 -11.53
N GLY A 498 6.56 -8.80 -12.48
CA GLY A 498 5.12 -8.98 -12.19
C GLY A 498 4.77 -10.41 -11.77
N GLY A 499 5.40 -11.40 -12.40
CA GLY A 499 5.29 -12.81 -12.02
C GLY A 499 5.96 -13.09 -10.66
N ILE A 500 7.16 -12.57 -10.44
CA ILE A 500 7.89 -12.75 -9.19
C ILE A 500 7.09 -12.19 -8.00
N ALA A 501 6.47 -11.02 -8.14
CA ALA A 501 5.61 -10.46 -7.10
C ALA A 501 4.46 -11.42 -6.74
N HIS A 502 3.85 -12.07 -7.73
CA HIS A 502 2.78 -13.05 -7.50
C HIS A 502 3.29 -14.33 -6.81
N GLU A 503 4.48 -14.81 -7.17
CA GLU A 503 5.14 -15.97 -6.53
C GLU A 503 5.61 -15.69 -5.10
N ILE A 504 5.88 -14.43 -4.74
CA ILE A 504 6.20 -14.04 -3.36
C ILE A 504 4.90 -13.82 -2.56
N ASN A 505 3.89 -13.20 -3.17
CA ASN A 505 2.63 -12.89 -2.49
C ASN A 505 1.89 -14.15 -2.06
N THR A 506 1.89 -15.20 -2.89
CA THR A 506 1.19 -16.46 -2.58
C THR A 506 1.68 -17.10 -1.26
N PRO A 507 2.99 -17.38 -1.07
CA PRO A 507 3.52 -17.84 0.21
C PRO A 507 3.42 -16.81 1.33
N THR A 508 3.54 -15.52 1.03
CA THR A 508 3.35 -14.48 2.05
C THR A 508 1.93 -14.52 2.62
N GLN A 509 0.93 -14.75 1.77
CA GLN A 509 -0.46 -14.82 2.18
C GLN A 509 -0.73 -16.04 3.05
N TYR A 510 -0.38 -17.25 2.62
CA TYR A 510 -0.63 -18.44 3.44
C TYR A 510 0.21 -18.48 4.73
N VAL A 511 1.42 -17.89 4.73
CA VAL A 511 2.20 -17.66 5.96
C VAL A 511 1.44 -16.73 6.91
N GLY A 512 0.88 -15.62 6.40
CA GLY A 512 0.08 -14.67 7.18
C GLY A 512 -1.21 -15.28 7.75
N ASP A 513 -1.91 -16.07 6.93
CA ASP A 513 -3.13 -16.78 7.32
C ASP A 513 -2.82 -17.81 8.42
N ASN A 514 -1.77 -18.62 8.24
CA ASN A 514 -1.32 -19.59 9.24
C ASN A 514 -0.86 -18.93 10.55
N ILE A 515 -0.14 -17.80 10.50
CA ILE A 515 0.24 -17.04 11.70
C ILE A 515 -0.98 -16.48 12.43
N THR A 516 -1.99 -16.01 11.69
CA THR A 516 -3.24 -15.51 12.27
C THR A 516 -4.01 -16.63 12.96
N PHE A 517 -4.15 -17.79 12.29
CA PHE A 517 -4.75 -18.99 12.87
C PHE A 517 -4.03 -19.45 14.14
N MET A 518 -2.68 -19.51 14.11
CA MET A 518 -1.88 -19.84 15.29
C MET A 518 -2.11 -18.87 16.45
N LYS A 519 -2.20 -17.56 16.17
CA LYS A 519 -2.44 -16.53 17.18
C LYS A 519 -3.81 -16.69 17.85
N GLU A 520 -4.86 -16.91 17.07
CA GLU A 520 -6.23 -17.11 17.59
C GLU A 520 -6.34 -18.40 18.40
N SER A 521 -5.76 -19.48 17.90
CA SER A 521 -5.72 -20.78 18.58
C SER A 521 -4.94 -20.70 19.89
N LEU A 522 -3.78 -20.02 19.91
CA LEU A 522 -2.98 -19.83 21.13
C LEU A 522 -3.73 -19.00 22.17
N ALA A 523 -4.48 -17.97 21.76
CA ALA A 523 -5.30 -17.18 22.68
C ALA A 523 -6.38 -18.05 23.34
N GLY A 524 -7.09 -18.88 22.57
CA GLY A 524 -8.05 -19.83 23.11
C GLY A 524 -7.43 -20.83 24.09
N LEU A 525 -6.26 -21.38 23.75
CA LEU A 525 -5.55 -22.34 24.61
C LEU A 525 -5.07 -21.68 25.93
N LEU A 526 -4.63 -20.42 25.89
CA LEU A 526 -4.25 -19.67 27.08
C LEU A 526 -5.45 -19.36 27.98
N ASP A 527 -6.60 -19.00 27.41
CA ASP A 527 -7.85 -18.79 28.14
C ASP A 527 -8.35 -20.07 28.81
N LEU A 528 -8.23 -21.21 28.11
CA LEU A 528 -8.53 -22.53 28.67
C LEU A 528 -7.58 -22.84 29.84
N ALA A 529 -6.27 -22.69 29.66
CA ALA A 529 -5.28 -22.93 30.71
C ALA A 529 -5.50 -22.07 31.96
N GLN A 530 -5.89 -20.80 31.78
CA GLN A 530 -6.25 -19.92 32.90
C GLN A 530 -7.50 -20.39 33.64
N SER A 531 -8.52 -20.86 32.91
CA SER A 531 -9.77 -21.36 33.51
C SER A 531 -9.58 -22.63 34.33
N VAL A 532 -8.74 -23.55 33.84
CA VAL A 532 -8.36 -24.76 34.58
C VAL A 532 -7.61 -24.39 35.85
N ARG A 533 -6.66 -23.44 35.75
CA ARG A 533 -5.86 -22.98 36.89
C ARG A 533 -6.68 -22.26 37.96
N SER A 534 -7.76 -21.57 37.59
CA SER A 534 -8.64 -20.88 38.54
C SER A 534 -9.72 -21.79 39.15
N GLY A 535 -9.74 -23.07 38.81
CA GLY A 535 -10.76 -24.03 39.28
C GLY A 535 -12.14 -23.81 38.67
N GLY A 536 -12.21 -23.13 37.51
CA GLY A 536 -13.44 -22.92 36.77
C GLY A 536 -13.91 -24.17 36.03
N ASP A 537 -15.19 -24.18 35.61
CA ASP A 537 -15.74 -25.26 34.79
C ASP A 537 -15.00 -25.35 33.45
N SER A 538 -14.13 -26.34 33.37
CA SER A 538 -13.22 -26.56 32.26
C SER A 538 -13.87 -27.38 31.16
N GLY A 539 -14.93 -28.15 31.47
CA GLY A 539 -15.57 -29.07 30.53
C GLY A 539 -16.24 -28.34 29.36
N ALA A 540 -17.08 -27.34 29.66
CA ALA A 540 -17.76 -26.55 28.63
C ALA A 540 -16.80 -25.72 27.74
N ARG A 541 -15.60 -25.40 28.23
CA ARG A 541 -14.59 -24.65 27.47
C ARG A 541 -13.73 -25.56 26.60
N VAL A 542 -13.50 -26.80 27.04
CA VAL A 542 -12.87 -27.85 26.21
C VAL A 542 -13.79 -28.21 25.05
N ASP A 543 -15.11 -28.31 25.25
CA ASP A 543 -16.04 -28.59 24.14
C ASP A 543 -16.16 -27.44 23.13
N ALA A 544 -15.87 -26.20 23.57
CA ALA A 544 -15.90 -25.01 22.71
C ALA A 544 -14.59 -24.79 21.92
N LEU A 545 -13.45 -25.22 22.45
CA LEU A 545 -12.17 -25.23 21.76
C LEU A 545 -11.97 -26.64 21.22
N ASP A 546 -12.33 -26.90 19.97
CA ASP A 546 -12.16 -28.22 19.33
C ASP A 546 -10.69 -28.68 19.37
N LEU A 547 -10.30 -29.37 20.46
CA LEU A 547 -8.90 -29.67 20.76
C LEU A 547 -8.34 -30.71 19.80
N ASP A 548 -9.19 -31.60 19.29
CA ASP A 548 -8.80 -32.62 18.30
C ASP A 548 -8.44 -31.94 16.98
N PHE A 549 -9.26 -31.00 16.51
CA PHE A 549 -8.94 -30.16 15.35
C PHE A 549 -7.63 -29.39 15.56
N LEU A 550 -7.50 -28.66 16.69
CA LEU A 550 -6.31 -27.85 16.95
C LEU A 550 -5.04 -28.70 17.06
N SER A 551 -5.12 -29.91 17.61
CA SER A 551 -3.96 -30.81 17.74
C SER A 551 -3.41 -31.28 16.39
N THR A 552 -4.25 -31.31 15.35
CA THR A 552 -3.87 -31.71 13.98
C THR A 552 -3.47 -30.48 13.15
N GLU A 553 -4.25 -29.41 13.21
CA GLU A 553 -4.07 -28.25 12.33
C GLU A 553 -2.97 -27.30 12.79
N LEU A 554 -2.69 -27.17 14.10
CA LEU A 554 -1.60 -26.29 14.56
C LEU A 554 -0.23 -26.75 14.08
N PRO A 555 0.18 -28.04 14.20
CA PRO A 555 1.42 -28.52 13.63
C PRO A 555 1.50 -28.32 12.11
N ALA A 556 0.42 -28.64 11.40
CA ALA A 556 0.35 -28.46 9.94
C ALA A 556 0.51 -26.99 9.53
N ALA A 557 -0.15 -26.06 10.24
CA ALA A 557 -0.03 -24.62 10.00
C ALA A 557 1.41 -24.11 10.26
N VAL A 558 2.10 -24.64 11.27
CA VAL A 558 3.52 -24.32 11.54
C VAL A 558 4.41 -24.80 10.40
N GLU A 559 4.26 -26.06 9.96
CA GLU A 559 5.04 -26.62 8.86
C GLU A 559 4.81 -25.83 7.56
N GLN A 560 3.54 -25.55 7.21
CA GLN A 560 3.20 -24.76 6.04
C GLN A 560 3.77 -23.34 6.11
N ALA A 561 3.74 -22.70 7.29
CA ALA A 561 4.36 -21.38 7.46
C ALA A 561 5.88 -21.43 7.27
N LEU A 562 6.55 -22.47 7.79
CA LEU A 562 7.99 -22.66 7.60
C LEU A 562 8.32 -22.89 6.12
N ASP A 563 7.60 -23.76 5.44
CA ASP A 563 7.76 -24.02 4.01
C ASP A 563 7.57 -22.75 3.17
N GLY A 564 6.57 -21.93 3.52
CA GLY A 564 6.36 -20.64 2.86
C GLY A 564 7.50 -19.66 3.06
N THR A 565 8.03 -19.56 4.28
CA THR A 565 9.21 -18.72 4.54
C THR A 565 10.46 -19.22 3.80
N ALA A 566 10.65 -20.54 3.71
CA ALA A 566 11.73 -21.15 2.94
C ALA A 566 11.58 -20.87 1.43
N GLN A 567 10.35 -20.98 0.91
CA GLN A 567 10.04 -20.67 -0.48
C GLN A 567 10.31 -19.20 -0.82
N ILE A 568 9.85 -18.27 0.03
CA ILE A 568 10.13 -16.83 -0.13
C ILE A 568 11.64 -16.58 -0.14
N SER A 569 12.37 -17.21 0.79
CA SER A 569 13.83 -17.07 0.88
C SER A 569 14.53 -17.57 -0.37
N LYS A 570 14.11 -18.73 -0.90
CA LYS A 570 14.63 -19.29 -2.15
C LYS A 570 14.40 -18.36 -3.34
N ILE A 571 13.20 -17.77 -3.45
CA ILE A 571 12.86 -16.82 -4.52
C ILE A 571 13.71 -15.54 -4.39
N VAL A 572 13.77 -14.94 -3.21
CA VAL A 572 14.56 -13.72 -2.97
C VAL A 572 16.05 -13.95 -3.23
N GLN A 573 16.58 -15.09 -2.81
CA GLN A 573 17.96 -15.46 -3.05
C GLN A 573 18.23 -15.65 -4.56
N ALA A 574 17.35 -16.34 -5.28
CA ALA A 574 17.46 -16.52 -6.72
C ALA A 574 17.40 -15.17 -7.48
N ILE A 575 16.54 -14.24 -7.05
CA ILE A 575 16.49 -12.87 -7.62
C ILE A 575 17.79 -12.12 -7.34
N LYS A 576 18.33 -12.24 -6.12
CA LYS A 576 19.56 -11.56 -5.72
C LYS A 576 20.77 -12.08 -6.51
N GLU A 577 20.87 -13.40 -6.68
CA GLU A 577 21.89 -14.05 -7.52
C GLU A 577 21.75 -13.61 -8.98
N PHE A 578 20.52 -13.56 -9.51
CA PHE A 578 20.25 -13.12 -10.88
C PHE A 578 20.47 -11.60 -11.11
N SER A 579 20.25 -10.77 -10.09
CA SER A 579 20.32 -9.29 -10.18
C SER A 579 21.69 -8.72 -9.80
N TYR A 580 22.60 -9.53 -9.27
CA TYR A 580 23.94 -9.07 -8.92
C TYR A 580 24.73 -8.69 -10.18
N PRO A 581 25.60 -7.66 -10.14
CA PRO A 581 26.51 -7.37 -11.24
C PRO A 581 27.36 -8.62 -11.49
N SER A 582 27.12 -9.27 -12.63
CA SER A 582 27.89 -10.43 -13.03
C SER A 582 29.36 -10.03 -13.19
N SER A 583 30.27 -10.91 -12.75
CA SER A 583 31.70 -10.79 -13.04
C SER A 583 31.90 -10.43 -14.51
N LYS A 584 32.71 -9.41 -14.83
CA LYS A 584 33.05 -9.05 -16.21
C LYS A 584 33.98 -10.07 -16.89
N SER A 585 34.47 -11.06 -16.15
CA SER A 585 35.38 -12.10 -16.62
C SER A 585 34.79 -13.49 -16.42
N ALA A 586 35.14 -14.40 -17.33
CA ALA A 586 34.82 -15.80 -17.21
C ALA A 586 35.45 -16.39 -15.94
N HIS A 587 34.71 -17.24 -15.24
CA HIS A 587 35.19 -17.97 -14.07
C HIS A 587 34.51 -19.34 -13.99
N PRO A 588 35.05 -20.30 -13.22
CA PRO A 588 34.42 -21.62 -13.09
C PRO A 588 33.04 -21.53 -12.39
N VAL A 589 31.98 -21.86 -13.12
CA VAL A 589 30.59 -21.85 -12.64
C VAL A 589 29.96 -23.25 -12.71
N ASP A 590 29.11 -23.55 -11.74
CA ASP A 590 28.26 -24.73 -11.72
C ASP A 590 27.00 -24.47 -12.58
N LEU A 591 26.93 -25.12 -13.75
CA LEU A 591 25.82 -24.94 -14.68
C LEU A 591 24.51 -25.54 -14.17
N ASN A 592 24.56 -26.59 -13.34
CA ASN A 592 23.35 -27.20 -12.80
C ASN A 592 22.69 -26.26 -11.78
N HIS A 593 23.49 -25.68 -10.87
CA HIS A 593 23.00 -24.65 -9.93
C HIS A 593 22.39 -23.47 -10.69
N MET A 594 23.04 -23.02 -11.78
CA MET A 594 22.53 -21.93 -12.60
C MET A 594 21.17 -22.25 -13.23
N ILE A 595 20.99 -23.48 -13.74
CA ILE A 595 19.70 -23.94 -14.28
C ILE A 595 18.62 -23.94 -13.19
N ASP A 596 18.94 -24.39 -11.98
CA ASP A 596 18.00 -24.39 -10.86
C ASP A 596 17.55 -22.97 -10.47
N VAL A 597 18.48 -22.02 -10.44
CA VAL A 597 18.19 -20.60 -10.20
C VAL A 597 17.27 -20.05 -11.28
N VAL A 598 17.60 -20.25 -12.56
CA VAL A 598 16.78 -19.73 -13.67
C VAL A 598 15.41 -20.40 -13.73
N ALA A 599 15.32 -21.71 -13.50
CA ALA A 599 14.05 -22.43 -13.44
C ALA A 599 13.15 -21.88 -12.31
N THR A 600 13.74 -21.53 -11.17
CA THR A 600 13.03 -20.92 -10.05
C THR A 600 12.48 -19.52 -10.41
N VAL A 601 13.30 -18.65 -11.00
CA VAL A 601 12.89 -17.27 -11.34
C VAL A 601 11.88 -17.23 -12.49
N THR A 602 11.98 -18.16 -13.44
CA THR A 602 11.07 -18.25 -14.60
C THR A 602 9.81 -19.08 -14.34
N ARG A 603 9.64 -19.64 -13.13
CA ARG A 603 8.52 -20.53 -12.78
C ARG A 603 7.17 -20.04 -13.25
N ASN A 604 6.90 -18.75 -13.05
CA ASN A 604 5.62 -18.15 -13.40
C ASN A 604 5.31 -18.07 -14.89
N GLN A 605 6.32 -18.22 -15.75
CA GLN A 605 6.16 -18.23 -17.20
C GLN A 605 5.69 -19.59 -17.70
N TRP A 606 6.11 -20.68 -17.06
CA TRP A 606 5.81 -22.04 -17.52
C TRP A 606 4.78 -22.78 -16.66
N LYS A 607 4.63 -22.51 -15.36
CA LYS A 607 3.81 -23.35 -14.46
C LYS A 607 2.34 -23.51 -14.83
N TYR A 608 1.77 -22.59 -15.63
CA TYR A 608 0.38 -22.64 -16.08
C TYR A 608 0.20 -23.32 -17.44
N VAL A 609 1.30 -23.55 -18.16
CA VAL A 609 1.28 -24.02 -19.56
C VAL A 609 2.11 -25.29 -19.76
N ALA A 610 3.07 -25.57 -18.88
CA ALA A 610 3.98 -26.69 -18.99
C ALA A 610 4.47 -27.20 -17.62
N GLU A 611 4.91 -28.45 -17.60
CA GLU A 611 5.72 -29.03 -16.54
C GLU A 611 7.20 -29.00 -16.95
N MET A 612 8.09 -28.62 -16.02
CA MET A 612 9.53 -28.59 -16.26
C MET A 612 10.22 -29.81 -15.64
N GLU A 613 10.95 -30.55 -16.46
CA GLU A 613 11.74 -31.72 -16.07
C GLU A 613 13.23 -31.43 -16.26
N CYS A 614 14.01 -31.54 -15.18
CA CYS A 614 15.46 -31.36 -15.21
C CYS A 614 16.16 -32.73 -15.08
N ASP A 615 16.89 -33.13 -16.11
CA ASP A 615 17.70 -34.35 -16.17
C ASP A 615 19.17 -33.93 -16.28
N LEU A 616 19.71 -33.50 -15.15
CA LEU A 616 21.03 -32.88 -15.02
C LEU A 616 22.07 -33.92 -14.61
N ASP A 617 23.24 -33.90 -15.26
CA ASP A 617 24.37 -34.76 -14.91
C ASP A 617 24.96 -34.33 -13.55
N PRO A 618 24.87 -35.16 -12.49
CA PRO A 618 25.31 -34.77 -11.14
C PRO A 618 26.83 -34.60 -11.03
N ASP A 619 27.61 -35.21 -11.93
CA ASP A 619 29.07 -35.17 -11.93
C ASP A 619 29.62 -34.16 -12.95
N LEU A 620 28.77 -33.23 -13.41
CA LEU A 620 29.14 -32.24 -14.41
C LEU A 620 30.25 -31.30 -13.88
N PRO A 621 31.40 -31.20 -14.56
CA PRO A 621 32.46 -30.28 -14.14
C PRO A 621 32.05 -28.81 -14.33
N LYS A 622 32.64 -27.92 -13.53
CA LYS A 622 32.42 -26.47 -13.64
C LYS A 622 32.92 -25.97 -15.00
N ALA A 623 32.11 -25.16 -15.67
CA ALA A 623 32.45 -24.54 -16.94
C ALA A 623 32.95 -23.09 -16.72
N SER A 624 33.98 -22.68 -17.45
CA SER A 624 34.51 -21.31 -17.35
C SER A 624 33.64 -20.34 -18.16
N VAL A 625 32.69 -19.67 -17.49
CA VAL A 625 31.70 -18.80 -18.15
C VAL A 625 31.48 -17.47 -17.42
N ILE A 626 30.90 -16.51 -18.12
CA ILE A 626 30.35 -15.29 -17.55
C ILE A 626 28.90 -15.56 -17.15
N GLU A 627 28.68 -15.80 -15.86
CA GLU A 627 27.40 -16.24 -15.26
C GLU A 627 26.19 -15.43 -15.74
N GLY A 628 26.28 -14.10 -15.76
CA GLY A 628 25.16 -13.24 -16.16
C GLY A 628 24.73 -13.43 -17.62
N GLU A 629 25.67 -13.77 -18.49
CA GLU A 629 25.39 -13.98 -19.91
C GLU A 629 24.72 -15.32 -20.16
N ILE A 630 25.21 -16.38 -19.50
CA ILE A 630 24.59 -17.71 -19.61
C ILE A 630 23.19 -17.71 -18.98
N ASN A 631 22.99 -17.02 -17.85
CA ASN A 631 21.67 -16.80 -17.26
C ASN A 631 20.69 -16.17 -18.26
N GLN A 632 21.13 -15.18 -19.04
CA GLN A 632 20.30 -14.54 -20.08
C GLN A 632 19.91 -15.52 -21.19
N VAL A 633 20.85 -16.37 -21.62
CA VAL A 633 20.55 -17.42 -22.61
C VAL A 633 19.50 -18.40 -22.08
N LEU A 634 19.67 -18.88 -20.85
CA LEU A 634 18.75 -19.82 -20.20
C LEU A 634 17.34 -19.23 -20.08
N VAL A 635 17.21 -17.99 -19.59
CA VAL A 635 15.92 -17.31 -19.47
C VAL A 635 15.25 -17.19 -20.84
N ASN A 636 15.98 -16.75 -21.86
CA ASN A 636 15.43 -16.59 -23.21
C ASN A 636 14.89 -17.92 -23.76
N LEU A 637 15.62 -19.01 -23.60
CA LEU A 637 15.21 -20.32 -24.11
C LEU A 637 14.01 -20.89 -23.34
N ILE A 638 14.01 -20.80 -22.01
CA ILE A 638 12.91 -21.31 -21.16
C ILE A 638 11.63 -20.51 -21.40
N VAL A 639 11.72 -19.18 -21.48
CA VAL A 639 10.54 -18.33 -21.73
C VAL A 639 10.00 -18.56 -23.15
N ASN A 640 10.88 -18.71 -24.15
CA ASN A 640 10.46 -19.04 -25.51
C ASN A 640 9.76 -20.40 -25.57
N ALA A 641 10.27 -21.41 -24.87
CA ALA A 641 9.64 -22.73 -24.75
C ALA A 641 8.23 -22.64 -24.15
N ALA A 642 8.08 -21.90 -23.04
CA ALA A 642 6.79 -21.72 -22.38
C ALA A 642 5.76 -21.01 -23.29
N GLN A 643 6.18 -19.94 -23.97
CA GLN A 643 5.34 -19.20 -24.90
C GLN A 643 4.94 -20.06 -26.11
N ALA A 644 5.86 -20.85 -26.66
CA ALA A 644 5.57 -21.77 -27.76
C ALA A 644 4.51 -22.81 -27.35
N ILE A 645 4.63 -23.38 -26.15
CA ILE A 645 3.63 -24.32 -25.61
C ILE A 645 2.26 -23.63 -25.44
N ALA A 646 2.24 -22.41 -24.90
CA ALA A 646 1.02 -21.63 -24.74
C ALA A 646 0.32 -21.34 -26.09
N GLU A 647 1.09 -21.01 -27.13
CA GLU A 647 0.59 -20.75 -28.50
C GLU A 647 -0.01 -22.01 -29.15
N LYS A 648 0.53 -23.21 -28.87
CA LYS A 648 0.00 -24.47 -29.41
C LYS A 648 -1.46 -24.71 -28.99
N GLY A 649 -1.79 -24.36 -27.74
CA GLY A 649 -3.07 -24.66 -27.12
C GLY A 649 -3.30 -26.16 -26.89
N GLY A 650 -4.06 -26.50 -25.84
CA GLY A 650 -4.40 -27.88 -25.50
C GLY A 650 -4.99 -28.01 -24.09
N ASP A 651 -5.72 -29.10 -23.83
CA ASP A 651 -6.36 -29.36 -22.53
C ASP A 651 -5.37 -29.86 -21.46
N ALA A 652 -4.17 -30.29 -21.85
CA ALA A 652 -3.12 -30.77 -20.96
C ALA A 652 -1.87 -29.87 -21.01
N PRO A 653 -1.17 -29.69 -19.88
CA PRO A 653 0.09 -28.93 -19.85
C PRO A 653 1.14 -29.60 -20.75
N GLY A 654 1.90 -28.78 -21.47
CA GLY A 654 3.05 -29.24 -22.23
C GLY A 654 4.23 -29.65 -21.34
N ARG A 655 5.38 -29.97 -21.94
CA ARG A 655 6.61 -30.28 -21.21
C ARG A 655 7.77 -29.44 -21.71
N ILE A 656 8.58 -28.96 -20.76
CA ILE A 656 9.90 -28.37 -20.99
C ILE A 656 10.92 -29.30 -20.33
N ARG A 657 11.85 -29.85 -21.11
CA ARG A 657 12.92 -30.70 -20.59
C ARG A 657 14.26 -30.01 -20.71
N VAL A 658 14.99 -29.92 -19.60
CA VAL A 658 16.35 -29.38 -19.54
C VAL A 658 17.30 -30.53 -19.23
N MET A 659 18.34 -30.71 -20.04
CA MET A 659 19.34 -31.75 -19.83
C MET A 659 20.75 -31.18 -19.90
N THR A 660 21.64 -31.66 -19.03
CA THR A 660 23.09 -31.41 -19.12
C THR A 660 23.81 -32.74 -19.30
N ARG A 661 24.83 -32.76 -20.16
CA ARG A 661 25.70 -33.92 -20.38
C ARG A 661 27.12 -33.45 -20.62
N ARG A 662 28.10 -34.19 -20.08
CA ARG A 662 29.50 -34.02 -20.46
C ARG A 662 29.77 -34.71 -21.81
N LEU A 663 30.41 -33.99 -22.74
CA LEU A 663 30.88 -34.50 -24.03
C LEU A 663 32.38 -34.21 -24.16
N GLY A 664 33.22 -35.09 -23.64
CA GLY A 664 34.67 -34.90 -23.65
C GLY A 664 35.10 -33.66 -22.86
N ASP A 665 35.63 -32.67 -23.58
CA ASP A 665 36.08 -31.37 -23.06
C ASP A 665 35.02 -30.26 -23.20
N GLU A 666 33.80 -30.62 -23.60
CA GLU A 666 32.65 -29.72 -23.70
C GLU A 666 31.50 -30.17 -22.77
N VAL A 667 30.63 -29.23 -22.44
CA VAL A 667 29.32 -29.47 -21.85
C VAL A 667 28.25 -29.24 -22.91
N GLU A 668 27.35 -30.20 -23.08
CA GLU A 668 26.12 -30.01 -23.84
C GLU A 668 24.95 -29.76 -22.88
N LEU A 669 24.27 -28.64 -23.10
CA LEU A 669 23.01 -28.27 -22.48
C LEU A 669 21.92 -28.31 -23.55
N SER A 670 20.83 -29.04 -23.31
CA SER A 670 19.69 -29.07 -24.21
C SER A 670 18.40 -28.63 -23.52
N ILE A 671 17.63 -27.77 -24.17
CA ILE A 671 16.29 -27.35 -23.73
C ILE A 671 15.31 -27.74 -24.83
N SER A 672 14.37 -28.64 -24.52
CA SER A 672 13.34 -29.08 -25.45
C SER A 672 11.93 -28.79 -24.95
N ASP A 673 11.05 -28.36 -25.85
CA ASP A 673 9.65 -28.08 -25.58
C ASP A 673 8.70 -28.98 -26.39
N THR A 674 7.43 -29.01 -26.01
CA THR A 674 6.36 -29.72 -26.75
C THR A 674 5.44 -28.75 -27.51
N GLY A 675 5.93 -27.58 -27.91
CA GLY A 675 5.21 -26.53 -28.63
C GLY A 675 4.85 -26.90 -30.07
N PRO A 676 4.48 -25.92 -30.92
CA PRO A 676 4.10 -26.15 -32.32
C PRO A 676 5.31 -26.48 -33.21
N GLY A 677 6.53 -26.31 -32.71
CA GLY A 677 7.78 -26.47 -33.48
C GLY A 677 8.04 -25.30 -34.44
N ILE A 678 9.19 -25.38 -35.13
CA ILE A 678 9.72 -24.36 -36.01
C ILE A 678 9.75 -24.92 -37.44
N PRO A 679 9.13 -24.24 -38.43
CA PRO A 679 9.23 -24.64 -39.84
C PRO A 679 10.69 -24.63 -40.33
N GLU A 680 11.04 -25.59 -41.19
CA GLU A 680 12.42 -25.76 -41.69
C GLU A 680 12.96 -24.50 -42.38
N ALA A 681 12.12 -23.77 -43.10
CA ALA A 681 12.48 -22.51 -43.75
C ALA A 681 12.94 -21.42 -42.77
N ASN A 682 12.47 -21.47 -41.51
CA ASN A 682 12.77 -20.47 -40.49
C ASN A 682 13.99 -20.86 -39.64
N LEU A 683 14.39 -22.14 -39.59
CA LEU A 683 15.50 -22.61 -38.73
C LEU A 683 16.83 -21.89 -38.98
N LYS A 684 17.06 -21.39 -40.21
CA LYS A 684 18.27 -20.60 -40.54
C LYS A 684 18.17 -19.13 -40.13
N LEU A 685 16.95 -18.62 -40.00
CA LEU A 685 16.64 -17.20 -39.75
C LEU A 685 16.38 -16.90 -38.27
N ILE A 686 16.06 -17.91 -37.44
CA ILE A 686 15.69 -17.72 -36.03
C ILE A 686 16.77 -17.02 -35.18
N PHE A 687 18.02 -17.03 -35.64
CA PHE A 687 19.13 -16.38 -34.95
C PHE A 687 19.50 -15.02 -35.57
N ASP A 688 18.79 -14.56 -36.60
CA ASP A 688 19.01 -13.25 -37.21
C ASP A 688 18.34 -12.16 -36.38
N MET A 689 19.03 -11.02 -36.25
CA MET A 689 18.58 -9.93 -35.40
C MET A 689 17.25 -9.36 -35.91
N PHE A 690 16.28 -9.21 -35.02
CA PHE A 690 14.90 -8.75 -35.28
C PHE A 690 14.00 -9.74 -36.04
N PHE A 691 14.46 -10.97 -36.31
CA PHE A 691 13.60 -12.01 -36.87
C PHE A 691 12.64 -12.53 -35.79
N THR A 692 11.34 -12.51 -36.08
CA THR A 692 10.30 -13.04 -35.19
C THR A 692 9.10 -13.53 -36.01
N THR A 693 8.50 -14.62 -35.57
CA THR A 693 7.23 -15.15 -36.14
C THR A 693 6.00 -14.67 -35.35
N LYS A 694 6.19 -13.89 -34.28
CA LYS A 694 5.13 -13.37 -33.41
C LYS A 694 4.49 -12.11 -33.99
N ALA A 695 3.26 -11.81 -33.56
CA ALA A 695 2.54 -10.62 -33.99
C ALA A 695 3.32 -9.32 -33.67
N PRO A 696 3.12 -8.23 -34.45
CA PRO A 696 3.79 -6.95 -34.18
C PRO A 696 3.58 -6.48 -32.73
N GLY A 697 4.68 -6.28 -32.00
CA GLY A 697 4.67 -5.87 -30.59
C GLY A 697 4.69 -7.01 -29.56
N GLN A 698 4.66 -8.28 -29.97
CA GLN A 698 4.71 -9.44 -29.06
C GLN A 698 6.06 -10.17 -29.01
N GLY A 699 7.03 -9.77 -29.83
CA GLY A 699 8.39 -10.31 -29.78
C GLY A 699 9.39 -9.36 -30.42
N THR A 700 10.51 -9.10 -29.74
CA THR A 700 11.57 -8.21 -30.24
C THR A 700 12.40 -8.85 -31.35
N GLY A 701 12.41 -10.18 -31.44
CA GLY A 701 13.26 -10.94 -32.36
C GLY A 701 14.76 -10.83 -32.05
N GLN A 702 15.13 -10.36 -30.85
CA GLN A 702 16.53 -10.12 -30.47
C GLN A 702 17.11 -11.25 -29.61
N GLY A 703 16.29 -11.93 -28.80
CA GLY A 703 16.76 -12.86 -27.77
C GLY A 703 17.59 -14.04 -28.28
N LEU A 704 17.21 -14.68 -29.40
CA LEU A 704 17.98 -15.80 -29.97
C LEU A 704 19.26 -15.33 -30.66
N ALA A 705 19.25 -14.17 -31.32
CA ALA A 705 20.44 -13.57 -31.92
C ALA A 705 21.49 -13.19 -30.85
N ILE A 706 21.04 -12.60 -29.74
CA ILE A 706 21.88 -12.30 -28.57
C ILE A 706 22.40 -13.59 -27.95
N SER A 707 21.55 -14.62 -27.84
CA SER A 707 21.97 -15.92 -27.32
C SER A 707 23.09 -16.54 -28.15
N ARG A 708 22.99 -16.48 -29.49
CA ARG A 708 24.06 -16.94 -30.40
C ARG A 708 25.35 -16.14 -30.22
N ALA A 709 25.26 -14.81 -30.08
CA ALA A 709 26.44 -13.97 -29.85
C ALA A 709 27.13 -14.27 -28.52
N ILE A 710 26.35 -14.45 -27.44
CA ILE A 710 26.86 -14.82 -26.11
C ILE A 710 27.57 -16.18 -26.14
N ILE A 711 26.95 -17.19 -26.73
CA ILE A 711 27.52 -18.54 -26.79
C ILE A 711 28.79 -18.56 -27.64
N HIS A 712 28.82 -17.84 -28.77
CA HIS A 712 30.05 -17.70 -29.57
C HIS A 712 31.17 -16.98 -28.82
N ARG A 713 30.87 -15.94 -28.02
CA ARG A 713 31.87 -15.27 -27.19
C ARG A 713 32.50 -16.21 -26.15
N HIS A 714 31.78 -17.24 -25.74
CA HIS A 714 32.29 -18.29 -24.86
C HIS A 714 33.02 -19.42 -25.60
N GLY A 715 33.28 -19.27 -26.91
CA GLY A 715 33.87 -20.32 -27.74
C GLY A 715 32.93 -21.50 -27.99
N GLY A 716 31.64 -21.35 -27.69
CA GLY A 716 30.64 -22.40 -27.83
C GLY A 716 29.84 -22.33 -29.13
N GLN A 717 28.89 -23.25 -29.26
CA GLN A 717 27.96 -23.32 -30.37
C GLN A 717 26.52 -23.51 -29.88
N ILE A 718 25.57 -22.80 -30.49
CA ILE A 718 24.13 -23.02 -30.29
C ILE A 718 23.49 -23.52 -31.60
N SER A 719 22.62 -24.52 -31.50
CA SER A 719 21.89 -25.10 -32.62
C SER A 719 20.44 -25.39 -32.22
N ALA A 720 19.55 -25.51 -33.22
CA ALA A 720 18.14 -25.80 -33.02
C ALA A 720 17.69 -26.94 -33.94
N GLU A 721 17.01 -27.93 -33.38
CA GLU A 721 16.37 -29.04 -34.07
C GLU A 721 14.87 -28.95 -33.82
N SER A 722 14.04 -29.02 -34.86
CA SER A 722 12.59 -28.97 -34.68
C SER A 722 11.87 -29.65 -35.84
N LEU A 723 10.75 -30.30 -35.52
CA LEU A 723 9.80 -30.80 -36.49
C LEU A 723 8.44 -30.12 -36.22
N PRO A 724 7.73 -29.64 -37.27
CA PRO A 724 6.40 -29.07 -37.10
C PRO A 724 5.47 -30.02 -36.33
N GLY A 725 4.83 -29.51 -35.28
CA GLY A 725 3.93 -30.23 -34.37
C GLY A 725 4.61 -30.98 -33.21
N ALA A 726 5.93 -31.18 -33.25
CA ALA A 726 6.69 -31.96 -32.26
C ALA A 726 7.50 -31.11 -31.27
N GLY A 727 7.41 -29.77 -31.35
CA GLY A 727 8.17 -28.84 -30.52
C GLY A 727 9.57 -28.55 -31.05
N ALA A 728 10.38 -27.82 -30.29
CA ALA A 728 11.76 -27.48 -30.64
C ALA A 728 12.76 -27.96 -29.57
N CYS A 729 13.99 -28.24 -29.98
CA CYS A 729 15.11 -28.56 -29.11
C CYS A 729 16.29 -27.65 -29.45
N PHE A 730 16.71 -26.83 -28.49
CA PHE A 730 17.91 -26.02 -28.58
C PHE A 730 19.05 -26.72 -27.87
N ARG A 731 20.19 -26.90 -28.56
CA ARG A 731 21.41 -27.48 -27.98
C ARG A 731 22.51 -26.42 -27.93
N ILE A 732 23.11 -26.28 -26.77
CA ILE A 732 24.24 -25.40 -26.49
C ILE A 732 25.44 -26.27 -26.13
N ARG A 733 26.56 -26.07 -26.81
CA ARG A 733 27.85 -26.67 -26.47
C ARG A 733 28.80 -25.60 -25.99
N LEU A 734 29.39 -25.81 -24.82
CA LEU A 734 30.34 -24.88 -24.20
C LEU A 734 31.62 -25.63 -23.83
N PRO A 735 32.81 -25.09 -24.15
CA PRO A 735 34.06 -25.70 -23.71
C PRO A 735 34.22 -25.59 -22.19
N LEU A 736 34.78 -26.63 -21.56
CA LEU A 736 35.06 -26.63 -20.12
C LEU A 736 36.16 -25.65 -19.74
N THR A 737 37.09 -25.37 -20.65
CA THR A 737 38.21 -24.46 -20.48
C THR A 737 38.21 -23.44 -21.61
N GLN A 738 38.25 -22.14 -21.31
CA GLN A 738 38.45 -21.12 -22.35
C GLN A 738 39.92 -21.11 -22.77
N THR A 739 40.21 -21.39 -24.04
CA THR A 739 41.48 -21.01 -24.66
C THR A 739 41.52 -19.50 -24.79
N GLN A 740 42.40 -18.84 -24.04
CA GLN A 740 42.75 -17.44 -24.29
C GLN A 740 43.46 -17.36 -25.65
N ASP A 741 42.75 -17.01 -26.71
CA ASP A 741 43.40 -16.52 -27.92
C ASP A 741 43.95 -15.11 -27.65
N ALA A 742 45.25 -14.94 -27.92
CA ALA A 742 46.10 -13.80 -27.58
C ALA A 742 46.08 -12.68 -28.61
#